data_AF-A0A1Q3MYU3-F1
#
_entry.id   AF-A0A1Q3MYU3-F1
#
_cell.length_a   1.000
_cell.length_b   1.000
_cell.length_c   1.000
_cell.angle_alpha   90.00
_cell.angle_beta   90.00
_cell.angle_gamma   90.00
#
_symmetry.space_group_name_H-M   'P 1'
#
loop_
_entity.id
_entity.type
_entity.pdbx_description
1 polymer ?
#
loop_
_entity_poly.entity_id
_entity_poly.type
_entity_poly.pdbx_seq_one_letter_code
_entity_poly.pdbx_strand_id
1 'polypeptide(L)'
;MSFIGIEGNACAEAAYITWTPVRFRISRSDSSGREKVVLDQEQIRDTAPVFPNDIDLSKLAIPTVLFYADSTPGSVGQETCEIIFEQDESHKDIFVGGKFQEGKLFNGASPEDLDIKIKAMKDGVAISTVKTMIRVRKNANLLSAKARKAYLHALSTINATDPEGRGIGIYSTDFFKMHVKGSKSIAHGTEVFLPWHRLYLLDLERQLQQVDPAVSLHYWKFDEPAPNIFKADFLGESVIDDWGYPMTTIGVSTSFARFDEDNPLRSWAIDREKLIRRMSWFDNQGKQAGSNDYDETGKIAFQAVLNEKGTYDHKEYLFRRTVDEKGNPKVDDHSFTKLEIDPHGSTHMSNNGFINYVPTAPKDPLFFFLHSNVERMWGKWQTIHTLFDPSSEDNYPNQKENDNSWKNVNASLWPWNGKLTPNEYHYEAPGTRTNNFTTSKCFKNFENNSPIIKDALDPFGVTDYQNYLGFEYDDTAAFLDQYSLQNDHALKAEKSSNVFAESIKSPGFQVLDKEADVESLLESMEQLLNKSSKTEKMFSKSVTPGNKNTELRAVLNTLTFNKIFSPQVTKLSAKINNTLEKLLAVAENREETDAILIPLVYDDNRDIIHQLELNFRALQDDITAEVSVRYYDKTSDRYETKAFSRYLVVYLLALYDYEFIQDKKIYELIARNGAVLFEKIRDEEYLDLLIALLCFASNETIRRIYERFLEPTGFLADLELQSGQAPNKTSNKIWALITLFNNALNN
;
A
#
# COMPACT_ATOMS: atom_id res chain seq x y z
N MET A 1 5.87 -9.69 49.79
CA MET A 1 6.17 -9.13 48.46
C MET A 1 5.40 -7.84 48.26
N SER A 2 6.02 -6.84 47.63
CA SER A 2 5.36 -5.57 47.33
C SER A 2 4.94 -5.43 45.86
N PHE A 3 5.61 -6.13 44.94
CA PHE A 3 5.32 -5.99 43.51
C PHE A 3 5.82 -7.17 42.69
N ILE A 4 5.00 -7.64 41.76
CA ILE A 4 5.39 -8.51 40.63
C ILE A 4 4.89 -7.79 39.40
N GLY A 5 5.76 -7.49 38.46
CA GLY A 5 5.33 -6.83 37.24
C GLY A 5 6.38 -6.87 36.16
N ILE A 6 5.96 -6.46 34.98
CA ILE A 6 6.81 -6.37 33.80
C ILE A 6 7.71 -5.15 33.96
N GLU A 7 9.03 -5.32 33.81
CA GLU A 7 9.94 -4.18 33.89
C GLU A 7 9.60 -3.14 32.79
N GLY A 8 9.67 -1.84 33.13
CA GLY A 8 9.25 -0.75 32.23
C GLY A 8 7.74 -0.46 32.24
N ASN A 9 6.92 -1.38 32.76
CA ASN A 9 5.48 -1.19 32.79
C ASN A 9 5.02 -0.51 34.09
N ALA A 10 4.76 0.79 34.02
CA ALA A 10 4.24 1.56 35.15
C ALA A 10 2.75 1.33 35.42
N CYS A 11 2.01 0.63 34.54
CA CYS A 11 0.57 0.43 34.66
C CYS A 11 0.24 -1.05 34.92
N ALA A 12 -0.30 -1.35 36.10
CA ALA A 12 -0.71 -2.71 36.47
C ALA A 12 -1.81 -3.29 35.55
N GLU A 13 -2.50 -2.44 34.78
CA GLU A 13 -3.57 -2.84 33.84
C GLU A 13 -3.04 -3.17 32.44
N ALA A 14 -1.78 -2.84 32.11
CA ALA A 14 -1.24 -2.94 30.77
C ALA A 14 -0.18 -4.05 30.63
N ALA A 15 -0.31 -5.16 31.37
CA ALA A 15 0.69 -6.21 31.38
C ALA A 15 0.53 -7.15 30.18
N TYR A 16 1.45 -7.02 29.21
CA TYR A 16 1.48 -7.81 27.99
C TYR A 16 2.78 -8.60 27.90
N ILE A 17 2.66 -9.86 27.51
CA ILE A 17 3.77 -10.73 27.11
C ILE A 17 3.53 -11.17 25.67
N THR A 18 4.57 -11.62 24.99
CA THR A 18 4.48 -12.26 23.67
C THR A 18 5.08 -13.66 23.75
N TRP A 19 5.48 -14.28 22.65
CA TRP A 19 6.21 -15.55 22.70
C TRP A 19 7.65 -15.35 23.23
N THR A 20 8.29 -14.25 22.86
CA THR A 20 9.58 -13.80 23.38
C THR A 20 9.47 -13.53 24.88
N PRO A 21 10.32 -14.15 25.70
CA PRO A 21 10.31 -13.92 27.14
C PRO A 21 10.56 -12.45 27.51
N VAL A 22 9.59 -11.81 28.16
CA VAL A 22 9.70 -10.42 28.62
C VAL A 22 10.14 -10.40 30.08
N ARG A 23 10.98 -9.45 30.46
CA ARG A 23 11.50 -9.35 31.83
C ARG A 23 10.41 -8.96 32.83
N PHE A 24 10.28 -9.76 33.87
CA PHE A 24 9.46 -9.50 35.05
C PHE A 24 10.35 -9.23 36.26
N ARG A 25 10.11 -8.10 36.92
CA ARG A 25 10.72 -7.78 38.21
C ARG A 25 9.81 -8.20 39.35
N ILE A 26 10.40 -8.94 40.28
CA ILE A 26 9.75 -9.44 41.48
C ILE A 26 10.44 -8.80 42.67
N SER A 27 9.68 -8.05 43.46
CA SER A 27 10.20 -7.27 44.58
C SER A 27 9.56 -7.68 45.89
N ARG A 28 10.37 -7.69 46.95
CA ARG A 28 9.91 -7.91 48.32
C ARG A 28 10.07 -6.66 49.16
N SER A 29 9.12 -6.50 50.09
CA SER A 29 9.04 -5.36 51.00
C SER A 29 10.00 -5.46 52.18
N ASP A 30 10.50 -6.66 52.48
CA ASP A 30 11.43 -6.95 53.57
C ASP A 30 12.56 -7.84 53.04
N SER A 31 13.80 -7.41 53.24
CA SER A 31 15.01 -8.13 52.80
C SER A 31 15.83 -8.73 53.93
N SER A 32 15.33 -8.71 55.16
CA SER A 32 16.08 -9.07 56.37
C SER A 32 16.45 -10.55 56.51
N GLY A 33 15.87 -11.45 55.69
CA GLY A 33 16.12 -12.88 55.75
C GLY A 33 15.96 -13.58 54.42
N ARG A 34 16.33 -14.86 54.36
CA ARG A 34 16.13 -15.70 53.16
C ARG A 34 14.65 -16.03 52.98
N GLU A 35 14.13 -15.90 51.77
CA GLU A 35 12.72 -16.14 51.46
C GLU A 35 12.55 -16.96 50.18
N LYS A 36 11.70 -17.99 50.23
CA LYS A 36 11.35 -18.83 49.09
C LYS A 36 9.95 -18.51 48.61
N VAL A 37 9.79 -18.40 47.29
CA VAL A 37 8.53 -18.07 46.61
C VAL A 37 8.40 -18.97 45.39
N VAL A 38 7.19 -19.43 45.11
CA VAL A 38 6.88 -20.16 43.87
C VAL A 38 5.98 -19.31 43.00
N LEU A 39 6.34 -19.14 41.73
CA LEU A 39 5.46 -18.56 40.74
C LEU A 39 4.58 -19.62 40.12
N ASP A 40 3.31 -19.29 40.04
CA ASP A 40 2.25 -20.11 39.48
C ASP A 40 1.38 -19.26 38.55
N GLN A 41 0.57 -19.91 37.72
CA GLN A 41 -0.33 -19.27 36.77
C GLN A 41 -1.76 -19.77 36.93
N GLU A 42 -2.72 -18.89 36.65
CA GLU A 42 -4.13 -19.22 36.72
C GLU A 42 -4.88 -18.52 35.60
N GLN A 43 -5.76 -19.25 34.93
CA GLN A 43 -6.61 -18.69 33.90
C GLN A 43 -7.70 -17.79 34.49
N ILE A 44 -7.97 -16.66 33.83
CA ILE A 44 -9.13 -15.82 34.09
C ILE A 44 -10.16 -16.14 33.02
N ARG A 45 -11.18 -16.94 33.33
CA ARG A 45 -12.34 -17.08 32.44
C ARG A 45 -13.64 -17.10 33.23
N ASP A 46 -14.25 -15.91 33.31
CA ASP A 46 -15.60 -15.76 33.84
C ASP A 46 -16.67 -16.13 32.77
N THR A 47 -16.34 -15.96 31.47
CA THR A 47 -17.21 -16.30 30.32
C THR A 47 -16.39 -16.70 29.07
N ALA A 48 -17.01 -17.43 28.13
CA ALA A 48 -16.38 -17.81 26.86
C ALA A 48 -16.36 -16.63 25.86
N PRO A 49 -15.25 -16.41 25.11
CA PRO A 49 -15.19 -15.36 24.09
C PRO A 49 -16.21 -15.59 22.98
N VAL A 50 -16.76 -14.48 22.45
CA VAL A 50 -17.71 -14.53 21.33
C VAL A 50 -16.96 -14.34 20.02
N PHE A 51 -17.06 -15.33 19.14
CA PHE A 51 -16.45 -15.35 17.82
C PHE A 51 -17.51 -15.23 16.72
N PRO A 52 -17.13 -14.75 15.52
CA PRO A 52 -17.95 -14.92 14.32
C PRO A 52 -18.42 -16.38 14.14
N ASN A 53 -19.59 -16.55 13.52
CA ASN A 53 -20.05 -17.87 13.09
C ASN A 53 -18.96 -18.52 12.21
N ASP A 54 -18.85 -19.85 12.25
CA ASP A 54 -17.90 -20.67 11.47
C ASP A 54 -16.49 -20.85 12.05
N ILE A 55 -16.20 -20.33 13.26
CA ILE A 55 -14.93 -20.59 13.95
C ILE A 55 -15.00 -21.90 14.75
N ASP A 56 -14.06 -22.81 14.52
CA ASP A 56 -13.93 -24.07 15.24
C ASP A 56 -13.43 -23.85 16.68
N LEU A 57 -14.37 -23.69 17.61
CA LEU A 57 -14.10 -23.47 19.03
C LEU A 57 -13.40 -24.66 19.71
N SER A 58 -13.39 -25.86 19.11
CA SER A 58 -12.65 -26.99 19.67
C SER A 58 -11.13 -26.77 19.65
N LYS A 59 -10.67 -25.87 18.77
CA LYS A 59 -9.26 -25.43 18.69
C LYS A 59 -8.91 -24.36 19.71
N LEU A 60 -9.88 -23.78 20.43
CA LEU A 60 -9.59 -22.77 21.45
C LEU A 60 -8.82 -23.40 22.63
N ALA A 61 -7.60 -22.94 22.85
CA ALA A 61 -6.79 -23.38 23.97
C ALA A 61 -6.99 -22.52 25.24
N ILE A 62 -6.44 -23.00 26.34
CA ILE A 62 -6.21 -22.22 27.55
C ILE A 62 -4.85 -21.53 27.38
N PRO A 63 -4.79 -20.19 27.38
CA PRO A 63 -3.53 -19.47 27.36
C PRO A 63 -2.67 -19.86 28.56
N THR A 64 -1.38 -20.03 28.34
CA THR A 64 -0.43 -20.53 29.34
C THR A 64 0.89 -19.83 29.12
N VAL A 65 1.60 -19.51 30.20
CA VAL A 65 2.92 -18.86 30.18
C VAL A 65 4.00 -19.83 30.59
N LEU A 66 5.23 -19.51 30.21
CA LEU A 66 6.44 -20.17 30.66
C LEU A 66 7.33 -19.15 31.36
N PHE A 67 7.99 -19.60 32.42
CA PHE A 67 8.97 -18.85 33.18
C PHE A 67 10.38 -19.29 32.78
N TYR A 68 11.26 -18.32 32.58
CA TYR A 68 12.62 -18.49 32.08
C TYR A 68 13.61 -17.80 33.01
N ALA A 69 14.82 -18.36 33.10
CA ALA A 69 15.91 -17.77 33.87
C ALA A 69 16.51 -16.53 33.17
N ASP A 70 16.53 -16.52 31.84
CA ASP A 70 16.99 -15.42 30.99
C ASP A 70 16.14 -15.32 29.71
N SER A 71 16.41 -14.31 28.88
CA SER A 71 15.76 -14.10 27.57
C SER A 71 16.62 -14.57 26.39
N THR A 72 17.47 -15.57 26.57
CA THR A 72 18.32 -16.07 25.47
C THR A 72 17.56 -17.11 24.62
N PRO A 73 17.75 -17.12 23.29
CA PRO A 73 17.19 -18.18 22.44
C PRO A 73 17.69 -19.56 22.88
N GLY A 74 16.76 -20.52 23.03
CA GLY A 74 17.06 -21.87 23.51
C GLY A 74 17.00 -22.06 25.04
N SER A 75 16.65 -21.01 25.79
CA SER A 75 16.33 -21.15 27.20
C SER A 75 15.05 -21.97 27.41
N VAL A 76 15.14 -22.97 28.29
CA VAL A 76 14.02 -23.88 28.56
C VAL A 76 13.06 -23.25 29.55
N GLY A 77 11.84 -22.99 29.09
CA GLY A 77 10.76 -22.46 29.91
C GLY A 77 10.11 -23.51 30.81
N GLN A 78 9.67 -23.10 32.01
CA GLN A 78 8.95 -23.95 32.97
C GLN A 78 7.56 -23.38 33.26
N GLU A 79 6.57 -24.24 33.53
CA GLU A 79 5.21 -23.79 33.86
C GLU A 79 5.07 -23.21 35.27
N THR A 80 6.04 -23.49 36.14
CA THR A 80 6.19 -22.95 37.50
C THR A 80 7.65 -22.59 37.73
N CYS A 81 7.93 -21.57 38.53
CA CYS A 81 9.30 -21.16 38.83
C CYS A 81 9.51 -20.99 40.34
N GLU A 82 10.56 -21.61 40.88
CA GLU A 82 10.97 -21.39 42.26
C GLU A 82 12.01 -20.27 42.34
N ILE A 83 11.76 -19.31 43.21
CA ILE A 83 12.60 -18.14 43.42
C ILE A 83 13.04 -18.10 44.89
N ILE A 84 14.35 -18.00 45.10
CA ILE A 84 14.97 -17.92 46.42
C ILE A 84 15.64 -16.56 46.55
N PHE A 85 15.06 -15.67 47.34
CA PHE A 85 15.70 -14.42 47.73
C PHE A 85 16.68 -14.67 48.86
N GLU A 86 17.95 -14.31 48.66
CA GLU A 86 18.97 -14.34 49.72
C GLU A 86 18.86 -13.11 50.63
N GLN A 87 19.53 -13.09 51.78
CA GLN A 87 19.51 -11.91 52.67
C GLN A 87 19.95 -10.64 51.91
N ASP A 88 19.30 -9.51 52.20
CA ASP A 88 19.53 -8.18 51.60
C ASP A 88 19.16 -8.03 50.11
N GLU A 89 18.73 -9.10 49.43
CA GLU A 89 18.28 -9.03 48.04
C GLU A 89 16.86 -8.44 47.96
N SER A 90 16.67 -7.24 47.40
CA SER A 90 15.35 -6.58 47.38
C SER A 90 14.45 -6.97 46.20
N HIS A 91 15.06 -7.46 45.12
CA HIS A 91 14.38 -7.83 43.88
C HIS A 91 15.14 -8.93 43.13
N LYS A 92 14.41 -9.64 42.27
CA LYS A 92 14.96 -10.53 41.24
C LYS A 92 14.22 -10.30 39.94
N ASP A 93 14.97 -10.45 38.86
CA ASP A 93 14.42 -10.43 37.51
C ASP A 93 14.34 -11.86 37.00
N ILE A 94 13.19 -12.19 36.43
CA ILE A 94 12.95 -13.41 35.67
C ILE A 94 12.39 -13.02 34.30
N PHE A 95 12.18 -13.99 33.41
CA PHE A 95 11.55 -13.72 32.13
C PHE A 95 10.33 -14.59 31.95
N VAL A 96 9.30 -14.04 31.30
CA VAL A 96 8.01 -14.71 31.10
C VAL A 96 7.58 -14.56 29.65
N GLY A 97 7.32 -15.68 28.99
CA GLY A 97 6.83 -15.75 27.61
C GLY A 97 5.57 -16.61 27.53
N GLY A 98 4.84 -16.49 26.42
CA GLY A 98 3.69 -17.35 26.13
C GLY A 98 4.13 -18.77 25.75
N LYS A 99 3.40 -19.77 26.24
CA LYS A 99 3.52 -21.16 25.78
C LYS A 99 2.80 -21.29 24.44
N PHE A 100 3.57 -21.44 23.37
CA PHE A 100 3.04 -21.71 22.05
C PHE A 100 2.41 -23.11 22.00
N GLN A 101 1.18 -23.19 21.48
CA GLN A 101 0.36 -24.41 21.46
C GLN A 101 -0.07 -24.68 20.02
N GLU A 102 0.82 -25.35 19.27
CA GLU A 102 0.62 -25.61 17.84
C GLU A 102 -0.73 -26.30 17.54
N GLY A 103 -1.38 -25.87 16.46
CA GLY A 103 -2.66 -26.41 16.01
C GLY A 103 -3.88 -25.91 16.79
N LYS A 104 -3.67 -25.07 17.81
CA LYS A 104 -4.73 -24.36 18.52
C LYS A 104 -5.00 -23.00 17.88
N LEU A 105 -6.18 -22.45 18.15
CA LEU A 105 -6.53 -21.10 17.72
C LEU A 105 -5.52 -20.11 18.30
N PHE A 106 -4.95 -19.27 17.42
CA PHE A 106 -3.85 -18.35 17.71
C PHE A 106 -2.62 -19.00 18.37
N ASN A 107 -2.43 -20.31 18.16
CA ASN A 107 -1.43 -21.13 18.84
C ASN A 107 -1.37 -20.91 20.36
N GLY A 108 -2.54 -20.75 20.99
CA GLY A 108 -2.64 -20.59 22.44
C GLY A 108 -2.45 -19.16 22.95
N ALA A 109 -2.33 -18.17 22.07
CA ALA A 109 -2.36 -16.76 22.47
C ALA A 109 -3.73 -16.39 23.04
N SER A 110 -3.77 -15.31 23.82
CA SER A 110 -4.97 -14.85 24.48
C SER A 110 -6.04 -14.45 23.47
N PRO A 111 -7.24 -15.08 23.44
CA PRO A 111 -8.34 -14.66 22.57
C PRO A 111 -8.89 -13.28 22.93
N GLU A 112 -8.84 -12.91 24.21
CA GLU A 112 -9.24 -11.61 24.76
C GLU A 112 -8.11 -11.03 25.63
N ASP A 113 -8.31 -9.84 26.18
CA ASP A 113 -7.34 -9.13 27.00
C ASP A 113 -7.30 -9.60 28.46
N LEU A 114 -6.09 -9.55 29.05
CA LEU A 114 -5.80 -9.85 30.46
C LEU A 114 -6.39 -11.17 30.99
N ASP A 115 -6.28 -12.26 30.24
CA ASP A 115 -6.93 -13.54 30.53
C ASP A 115 -6.06 -14.55 31.32
N ILE A 116 -4.89 -14.13 31.82
CA ILE A 116 -3.98 -14.92 32.66
C ILE A 116 -3.65 -14.16 33.95
N LYS A 117 -3.58 -14.84 35.09
CA LYS A 117 -2.96 -14.36 36.33
C LYS A 117 -1.62 -15.05 36.52
N ILE A 118 -0.57 -14.28 36.80
CA ILE A 118 0.68 -14.80 37.37
C ILE A 118 0.67 -14.49 38.87
N LYS A 119 0.83 -15.53 39.69
CA LYS A 119 0.75 -15.47 41.15
C LYS A 119 2.12 -15.77 41.76
N ALA A 120 2.52 -15.01 42.79
CA ALA A 120 3.53 -15.48 43.72
C ALA A 120 2.87 -16.18 44.89
N MET A 121 3.33 -17.40 45.15
CA MET A 121 2.89 -18.27 46.21
C MET A 121 3.98 -18.36 47.27
N LYS A 122 3.60 -18.19 48.53
CA LYS A 122 4.45 -18.45 49.71
C LYS A 122 3.71 -19.37 50.64
N ASP A 123 4.34 -20.49 51.00
CA ASP A 123 3.74 -21.52 51.88
C ASP A 123 2.33 -21.96 51.43
N GLY A 124 2.10 -22.02 50.11
CA GLY A 124 0.82 -22.39 49.52
C GLY A 124 -0.23 -21.26 49.41
N VAL A 125 0.09 -20.04 49.85
CA VAL A 125 -0.82 -18.88 49.81
C VAL A 125 -0.35 -17.86 48.77
N ALA A 126 -1.26 -17.35 47.94
CA ALA A 126 -0.96 -16.28 47.00
C ALA A 126 -0.71 -14.96 47.75
N ILE A 127 0.50 -14.41 47.63
CA ILE A 127 0.92 -13.16 48.31
C ILE A 127 0.95 -11.95 47.38
N SER A 128 0.90 -12.18 46.06
CA SER A 128 0.82 -11.14 45.03
C SER A 128 0.32 -11.74 43.72
N THR A 129 -0.30 -10.93 42.86
CA THR A 129 -0.82 -11.37 41.56
C THR A 129 -0.75 -10.23 40.55
N VAL A 130 -0.39 -10.56 39.31
CA VAL A 130 -0.48 -9.66 38.16
C VAL A 130 -1.33 -10.32 37.08
N LYS A 131 -2.28 -9.58 36.50
CA LYS A 131 -3.03 -10.04 35.32
C LYS A 131 -2.20 -9.74 34.09
N THR A 132 -2.17 -10.62 33.11
CA THR A 132 -1.43 -10.46 31.86
C THR A 132 -2.16 -11.14 30.70
N MET A 133 -1.69 -10.91 29.47
CA MET A 133 -2.13 -11.62 28.27
C MET A 133 -0.96 -11.89 27.33
N ILE A 134 -1.07 -12.96 26.57
CA ILE A 134 -0.19 -13.27 25.44
C ILE A 134 -0.70 -12.50 24.24
N ARG A 135 -0.12 -11.31 24.03
CA ARG A 135 -0.49 -10.37 22.99
C ARG A 135 0.28 -10.66 21.71
N VAL A 136 -0.44 -10.91 20.63
CA VAL A 136 0.11 -11.15 19.30
C VAL A 136 -0.77 -10.50 18.23
N ARG A 137 -0.18 -10.22 17.08
CA ARG A 137 -0.90 -9.89 15.85
C ARG A 137 -1.55 -11.18 15.34
N LYS A 138 -2.87 -11.17 15.20
CA LYS A 138 -3.69 -12.35 14.90
C LYS A 138 -4.24 -12.27 13.49
N ASN A 139 -4.59 -13.42 12.90
CA ASN A 139 -5.39 -13.44 11.68
C ASN A 139 -6.74 -12.75 11.96
N ALA A 140 -7.00 -11.66 11.26
CA ALA A 140 -8.17 -10.81 11.48
C ALA A 140 -9.50 -11.52 11.19
N ASN A 141 -9.49 -12.55 10.35
CA ASN A 141 -10.66 -13.40 10.10
C ASN A 141 -11.17 -14.12 11.36
N LEU A 142 -10.29 -14.34 12.34
CA LEU A 142 -10.56 -15.17 13.50
C LEU A 142 -10.81 -14.36 14.78
N LEU A 143 -10.75 -13.02 14.72
CA LEU A 143 -10.90 -12.16 15.88
C LEU A 143 -12.27 -12.28 16.54
N SER A 144 -12.28 -12.31 17.87
CA SER A 144 -13.49 -12.19 18.68
C SER A 144 -14.16 -10.82 18.49
N ALA A 145 -15.47 -10.76 18.77
CA ALA A 145 -16.23 -9.51 18.69
C ALA A 145 -15.64 -8.40 19.59
N LYS A 146 -15.16 -8.77 20.79
CA LYS A 146 -14.51 -7.86 21.73
C LYS A 146 -13.22 -7.28 21.16
N ALA A 147 -12.35 -8.13 20.59
CA ALA A 147 -11.09 -7.69 20.00
C ALA A 147 -11.32 -6.76 18.79
N ARG A 148 -12.30 -7.07 17.94
CA ARG A 148 -12.71 -6.20 16.81
C ARG A 148 -13.15 -4.83 17.32
N LYS A 149 -14.03 -4.79 18.32
CA LYS A 149 -14.56 -3.55 18.88
C LYS A 149 -13.47 -2.68 19.49
N ALA A 150 -12.54 -3.28 20.26
CA ALA A 150 -11.40 -2.56 20.83
C ALA A 150 -10.51 -1.95 19.74
N TYR A 151 -10.21 -2.71 18.69
CA TYR A 151 -9.44 -2.22 17.55
C TYR A 151 -10.15 -1.05 16.83
N LEU A 152 -11.44 -1.21 16.49
CA LEU A 152 -12.22 -0.17 15.80
C LEU A 152 -12.32 1.11 16.65
N HIS A 153 -12.48 0.99 17.97
CA HIS A 153 -12.49 2.11 18.88
C HIS A 153 -11.14 2.85 18.88
N ALA A 154 -10.03 2.13 19.02
CA ALA A 154 -8.70 2.73 18.99
C ALA A 154 -8.41 3.43 17.66
N LEU A 155 -8.71 2.76 16.54
CA LEU A 155 -8.47 3.27 15.19
C LEU A 155 -9.32 4.53 14.88
N SER A 156 -10.62 4.49 15.21
CA SER A 156 -11.49 5.65 15.02
C SER A 156 -11.10 6.83 15.92
N THR A 157 -10.62 6.56 17.14
CA THR A 157 -10.13 7.59 18.06
C THR A 157 -8.89 8.30 17.51
N ILE A 158 -7.91 7.57 16.98
CA ILE A 158 -6.72 8.20 16.39
C ILE A 158 -6.99 8.85 15.03
N ASN A 159 -8.07 8.46 14.33
CA ASN A 159 -8.50 9.14 13.12
C ASN A 159 -9.24 10.45 13.40
N ALA A 160 -10.11 10.47 14.43
CA ALA A 160 -10.93 11.59 14.94
C ALA A 160 -11.51 12.55 13.88
N THR A 161 -12.82 12.77 13.90
CA THR A 161 -13.46 13.77 13.02
C THR A 161 -13.96 15.00 13.75
N ASP A 162 -13.90 16.15 13.08
CA ASP A 162 -14.49 17.40 13.57
C ASP A 162 -16.01 17.48 13.28
N PRO A 163 -16.73 18.51 13.76
CA PRO A 163 -18.17 18.68 13.51
C PRO A 163 -18.54 18.77 12.02
N GLU A 164 -17.62 19.22 11.16
CA GLU A 164 -17.80 19.24 9.71
C GLU A 164 -17.55 17.88 9.04
N GLY A 165 -17.07 16.89 9.81
CA GLY A 165 -16.76 15.54 9.40
C GLY A 165 -15.41 15.42 8.69
N ARG A 166 -14.44 16.29 8.99
CA ARG A 166 -13.08 16.22 8.47
C ARG A 166 -12.20 15.38 9.38
N GLY A 167 -11.28 14.60 8.80
CA GLY A 167 -10.29 13.82 9.54
C GLY A 167 -9.21 14.74 10.14
N ILE A 168 -9.21 14.88 11.47
CA ILE A 168 -8.31 15.78 12.20
C ILE A 168 -7.35 15.05 13.15
N GLY A 169 -7.56 13.76 13.38
CA GLY A 169 -6.69 12.95 14.22
C GLY A 169 -5.38 12.60 13.53
N ILE A 170 -4.46 12.08 14.34
CA ILE A 170 -3.08 11.77 13.93
C ILE A 170 -2.99 10.78 12.77
N TYR A 171 -4.00 9.93 12.55
CA TYR A 171 -4.06 9.10 11.36
C TYR A 171 -4.07 9.95 10.07
N SER A 172 -4.95 10.96 10.03
CA SER A 172 -5.16 11.86 8.89
C SER A 172 -4.05 12.90 8.75
N THR A 173 -3.61 13.49 9.87
CA THR A 173 -2.62 14.58 9.84
C THR A 173 -1.20 14.08 9.58
N ASP A 174 -0.92 12.81 9.90
CA ASP A 174 0.44 12.28 9.92
C ASP A 174 0.57 10.96 9.17
N PHE A 175 -0.06 9.87 9.63
CA PHE A 175 0.19 8.50 9.11
C PHE A 175 -0.07 8.44 7.61
N PHE A 176 -1.25 8.85 7.15
CA PHE A 176 -1.56 8.91 5.72
C PHE A 176 -0.48 9.66 4.93
N LYS A 177 0.03 10.78 5.43
CA LYS A 177 1.02 11.62 4.75
C LYS A 177 2.44 11.03 4.75
N MET A 178 2.69 9.96 5.51
CA MET A 178 3.97 9.24 5.47
C MET A 178 4.12 8.39 4.20
N HIS A 179 3.02 8.06 3.52
CA HIS A 179 3.02 7.19 2.36
C HIS A 179 2.27 7.89 1.22
N VAL A 180 2.99 8.84 0.61
CA VAL A 180 2.52 9.73 -0.46
C VAL A 180 3.48 9.68 -1.64
N LYS A 181 3.13 10.34 -2.75
CA LYS A 181 3.92 10.33 -3.99
C LYS A 181 5.40 10.67 -3.76
N GLY A 182 5.68 11.72 -2.98
CA GLY A 182 7.05 12.18 -2.66
C GLY A 182 7.87 11.22 -1.78
N SER A 183 7.22 10.33 -1.01
CA SER A 183 7.91 9.34 -0.17
C SER A 183 7.98 7.95 -0.79
N LYS A 184 7.34 7.74 -1.95
CA LYS A 184 7.28 6.44 -2.63
C LYS A 184 8.65 5.80 -2.78
N SER A 185 9.64 6.51 -3.34
CA SER A 185 10.97 5.95 -3.59
C SER A 185 11.78 5.68 -2.32
N ILE A 186 11.36 6.18 -1.16
CA ILE A 186 11.98 5.91 0.14
C ILE A 186 11.44 4.61 0.73
N ALA A 187 10.13 4.40 0.61
CA ALA A 187 9.44 3.25 1.19
C ALA A 187 9.28 2.06 0.23
N HIS A 188 9.56 2.21 -1.08
CA HIS A 188 9.28 1.22 -2.13
C HIS A 188 10.42 1.09 -3.14
N GLY A 189 10.46 -0.04 -3.85
CA GLY A 189 11.35 -0.32 -4.97
C GLY A 189 12.80 -0.56 -4.57
N THR A 190 13.05 -0.80 -3.28
CA THR A 190 14.39 -0.99 -2.71
C THR A 190 14.33 -1.92 -1.51
N GLU A 191 15.50 -2.38 -1.07
CA GLU A 191 15.70 -3.13 0.17
C GLU A 191 15.14 -2.48 1.44
N VAL A 192 14.86 -1.18 1.41
CA VAL A 192 14.27 -0.41 2.52
C VAL A 192 12.77 -0.72 2.72
N PHE A 193 12.10 -1.31 1.73
CA PHE A 193 10.66 -1.59 1.76
C PHE A 193 10.20 -2.31 3.03
N LEU A 194 10.87 -3.42 3.37
CA LEU A 194 10.51 -4.24 4.53
C LEU A 194 10.80 -3.53 5.88
N PRO A 195 12.03 -3.00 6.13
CA PRO A 195 12.30 -2.20 7.32
C PRO A 195 11.36 -1.02 7.52
N TRP A 196 11.08 -0.26 6.46
CA TRP A 196 10.25 0.93 6.54
C TRP A 196 8.81 0.59 6.92
N HIS A 197 8.20 -0.39 6.23
CA HIS A 197 6.83 -0.78 6.54
C HIS A 197 6.71 -1.43 7.93
N ARG A 198 7.70 -2.21 8.39
CA ARG A 198 7.70 -2.74 9.77
C ARG A 198 7.64 -1.63 10.82
N LEU A 199 8.43 -0.58 10.66
CA LEU A 199 8.43 0.57 11.56
C LEU A 199 7.14 1.41 11.44
N TYR A 200 6.57 1.50 10.24
CA TYR A 200 5.28 2.16 10.01
C TYR A 200 4.12 1.43 10.70
N LEU A 201 4.09 0.10 10.62
CA LEU A 201 3.14 -0.73 11.37
C LEU A 201 3.33 -0.60 12.88
N LEU A 202 4.58 -0.63 13.35
CA LEU A 202 4.90 -0.50 14.78
C LEU A 202 4.50 0.86 15.35
N ASP A 203 4.74 1.95 14.62
CA ASP A 203 4.36 3.30 15.05
C ASP A 203 2.83 3.42 15.16
N LEU A 204 2.08 2.88 14.18
CA LEU A 204 0.61 2.85 14.25
C LEU A 204 0.14 2.01 15.43
N GLU A 205 0.69 0.81 15.59
CA GLU A 205 0.33 -0.10 16.68
C GLU A 205 0.55 0.56 18.06
N ARG A 206 1.66 1.28 18.25
CA ARG A 206 1.92 2.03 19.49
C ARG A 206 0.95 3.18 19.70
N GLN A 207 0.50 3.84 18.64
CA GLN A 207 -0.53 4.88 18.72
C GLN A 207 -1.90 4.33 19.10
N LEU A 208 -2.28 3.17 18.54
CA LEU A 208 -3.48 2.45 18.96
C LEU A 208 -3.39 2.07 20.44
N GLN A 209 -2.20 1.66 20.90
CA GLN A 209 -1.93 1.29 22.29
C GLN A 209 -1.92 2.47 23.27
N GLN A 210 -1.78 3.71 22.80
CA GLN A 210 -2.04 4.88 23.66
C GLN A 210 -3.52 5.05 23.98
N VAL A 211 -4.42 4.55 23.11
CA VAL A 211 -5.87 4.57 23.34
C VAL A 211 -6.30 3.35 24.15
N ASP A 212 -5.88 2.17 23.72
CA ASP A 212 -6.17 0.90 24.40
C ASP A 212 -4.91 0.03 24.38
N PRO A 213 -4.21 -0.13 25.52
CA PRO A 213 -2.94 -0.82 25.51
C PRO A 213 -3.05 -2.32 25.17
N ALA A 214 -4.25 -2.94 25.22
CA ALA A 214 -4.45 -4.33 24.85
C ALA A 214 -4.51 -4.57 23.32
N VAL A 215 -4.70 -3.50 22.54
CA VAL A 215 -4.85 -3.59 21.08
C VAL A 215 -3.53 -3.96 20.40
N SER A 216 -3.64 -4.79 19.36
CA SER A 216 -2.57 -5.12 18.42
C SER A 216 -3.01 -4.84 16.99
N LEU A 217 -2.03 -4.62 16.12
CA LEU A 217 -2.27 -4.49 14.69
C LEU A 217 -2.36 -5.87 14.05
N HIS A 218 -3.58 -6.36 13.86
CA HIS A 218 -3.86 -7.67 13.29
C HIS A 218 -3.59 -7.71 11.78
N TYR A 219 -3.58 -8.90 11.18
CA TYR A 219 -3.23 -9.07 9.77
C TYR A 219 -4.35 -9.70 8.95
N TRP A 220 -4.40 -9.38 7.65
CA TRP A 220 -5.25 -10.04 6.68
C TRP A 220 -4.44 -11.12 5.96
N LYS A 221 -4.73 -12.39 6.26
CA LYS A 221 -4.14 -13.55 5.58
C LYS A 221 -4.72 -13.69 4.17
N PHE A 222 -4.20 -12.89 3.25
CA PHE A 222 -4.77 -12.70 1.90
C PHE A 222 -4.59 -13.89 0.94
N ASP A 223 -3.82 -14.89 1.33
CA ASP A 223 -3.73 -16.22 0.72
C ASP A 223 -4.90 -17.16 1.11
N GLU A 224 -5.83 -16.67 1.93
CA GLU A 224 -7.06 -17.36 2.30
C GLU A 224 -8.29 -16.45 2.03
N PRO A 225 -9.50 -17.04 1.92
CA PRO A 225 -10.74 -16.27 1.95
C PRO A 225 -10.84 -15.41 3.20
N ALA A 226 -11.49 -14.25 3.07
CA ALA A 226 -11.58 -13.22 4.10
C ALA A 226 -13.02 -12.88 4.50
N PRO A 227 -13.90 -13.88 4.78
CA PRO A 227 -15.33 -13.67 4.96
C PRO A 227 -15.65 -12.81 6.17
N ASN A 228 -14.72 -12.71 7.11
CA ASN A 228 -14.90 -12.06 8.40
C ASN A 228 -14.16 -10.71 8.51
N ILE A 229 -13.42 -10.31 7.47
CA ILE A 229 -12.73 -9.02 7.38
C ILE A 229 -13.59 -7.99 6.64
N PHE A 230 -14.12 -8.37 5.48
CA PHE A 230 -14.95 -7.54 4.61
C PHE A 230 -16.43 -7.57 5.03
N LYS A 231 -16.71 -7.24 6.29
CA LYS A 231 -18.07 -7.16 6.84
C LYS A 231 -18.40 -5.75 7.32
N ALA A 232 -19.68 -5.40 7.25
CA ALA A 232 -20.21 -4.10 7.65
C ALA A 232 -19.96 -3.78 9.13
N ASP A 233 -19.85 -4.80 9.98
CA ASP A 233 -19.54 -4.70 11.42
C ASP A 233 -18.04 -4.57 11.74
N PHE A 234 -17.15 -4.67 10.74
CA PHE A 234 -15.70 -4.62 10.94
C PHE A 234 -14.98 -3.64 10.02
N LEU A 235 -14.23 -4.07 9.00
CA LEU A 235 -13.50 -3.15 8.13
C LEU A 235 -14.35 -2.58 6.99
N GLY A 236 -15.60 -3.01 6.86
CA GLY A 236 -16.55 -2.56 5.85
C GLY A 236 -16.79 -3.62 4.79
N GLU A 237 -18.06 -3.88 4.49
CA GLU A 237 -18.48 -4.76 3.40
C GLU A 237 -18.04 -4.15 2.06
N SER A 238 -17.27 -4.92 1.30
CA SER A 238 -16.84 -4.51 -0.04
C SER A 238 -17.95 -4.78 -1.04
N VAL A 239 -18.20 -3.85 -1.95
CA VAL A 239 -19.04 -4.16 -3.12
C VAL A 239 -18.22 -5.05 -4.05
N ILE A 240 -18.72 -6.26 -4.29
CA ILE A 240 -18.17 -7.20 -5.27
C ILE A 240 -18.74 -6.84 -6.64
N ASP A 241 -17.89 -6.73 -7.64
CA ASP A 241 -18.33 -6.50 -9.02
C ASP A 241 -18.57 -7.86 -9.71
N ASP A 242 -19.83 -8.15 -10.05
CA ASP A 242 -20.23 -9.36 -10.80
C ASP A 242 -19.98 -9.24 -12.31
N TRP A 243 -19.60 -8.05 -12.80
CA TRP A 243 -19.28 -7.85 -14.21
C TRP A 243 -17.85 -8.33 -14.46
N GLY A 244 -17.71 -9.42 -15.23
CA GLY A 244 -16.43 -10.03 -15.63
C GLY A 244 -15.53 -9.17 -16.52
N TYR A 245 -15.55 -7.85 -16.35
CA TYR A 245 -14.70 -6.87 -17.00
C TYR A 245 -14.10 -5.94 -15.93
N PRO A 246 -12.79 -6.02 -15.62
CA PRO A 246 -12.16 -5.11 -14.67
C PRO A 246 -12.18 -3.69 -15.25
N MET A 247 -13.07 -2.83 -14.76
CA MET A 247 -13.08 -1.42 -15.15
C MET A 247 -11.86 -0.69 -14.56
N THR A 248 -11.23 0.10 -15.42
CA THR A 248 -9.92 0.78 -15.32
C THR A 248 -9.88 2.03 -14.44
N THR A 249 -10.83 2.21 -13.53
CA THR A 249 -10.91 3.43 -12.71
C THR A 249 -10.05 3.31 -11.45
N ILE A 250 -8.79 3.72 -11.58
CA ILE A 250 -7.88 3.97 -10.46
C ILE A 250 -8.52 5.03 -9.53
N GLY A 251 -8.74 4.68 -8.27
CA GLY A 251 -8.99 5.62 -7.17
C GLY A 251 -10.31 6.42 -7.12
N VAL A 252 -10.96 6.77 -8.24
CA VAL A 252 -12.00 7.82 -8.25
C VAL A 252 -13.41 7.43 -8.70
N SER A 253 -13.61 6.27 -9.33
CA SER A 253 -14.95 5.74 -9.63
C SER A 253 -15.15 4.37 -8.99
N THR A 254 -15.07 4.36 -7.67
CA THR A 254 -15.21 3.16 -6.85
C THR A 254 -16.32 3.39 -5.83
N SER A 255 -17.16 2.37 -5.65
CA SER A 255 -18.17 2.36 -4.59
C SER A 255 -17.53 2.50 -3.21
N PHE A 256 -18.31 3.00 -2.26
CA PHE A 256 -17.90 3.03 -0.87
C PHE A 256 -18.11 1.67 -0.23
N ALA A 257 -17.20 1.29 0.67
CA ALA A 257 -17.43 0.20 1.60
C ALA A 257 -18.68 0.51 2.44
N ARG A 258 -19.49 -0.52 2.72
CA ARG A 258 -20.72 -0.40 3.52
C ARG A 258 -20.43 -0.77 4.96
N PHE A 259 -21.06 -0.05 5.88
CA PHE A 259 -20.84 -0.16 7.32
C PHE A 259 -22.18 -0.23 8.05
N ASP A 260 -22.22 -1.00 9.13
CA ASP A 260 -23.33 -0.99 10.07
C ASP A 260 -23.43 0.37 10.78
N GLU A 261 -24.61 0.68 11.31
CA GLU A 261 -24.88 2.00 11.89
C GLU A 261 -23.98 2.32 13.10
N ASP A 262 -23.59 1.30 13.87
CA ASP A 262 -22.77 1.40 15.07
C ASP A 262 -21.26 1.22 14.79
N ASN A 263 -20.88 0.92 13.55
CA ASN A 263 -19.47 0.82 13.17
C ASN A 263 -18.84 2.22 13.10
N PRO A 264 -17.81 2.53 13.90
CA PRO A 264 -17.24 3.87 13.95
C PRO A 264 -16.52 4.29 12.65
N LEU A 265 -16.10 3.33 11.81
CA LEU A 265 -15.51 3.61 10.50
C LEU A 265 -16.53 4.17 9.49
N ARG A 266 -17.83 4.14 9.79
CA ARG A 266 -18.84 4.88 9.02
C ARG A 266 -18.58 6.40 8.98
N SER A 267 -17.86 6.93 9.98
CA SER A 267 -17.43 8.33 10.03
C SER A 267 -15.98 8.53 9.61
N TRP A 268 -15.37 7.53 8.96
CA TRP A 268 -14.00 7.61 8.48
C TRP A 268 -13.82 8.80 7.52
N ALA A 269 -12.76 9.56 7.73
CA ALA A 269 -12.41 10.66 6.87
C ALA A 269 -10.90 10.94 6.94
N ILE A 270 -10.31 11.28 5.80
CA ILE A 270 -8.93 11.76 5.66
C ILE A 270 -9.00 13.17 5.08
N ASP A 271 -8.55 14.15 5.85
CA ASP A 271 -8.83 15.57 5.59
C ASP A 271 -10.32 15.80 5.26
N ARG A 272 -10.66 16.20 4.02
CA ARG A 272 -12.05 16.42 3.58
C ARG A 272 -12.66 15.22 2.88
N GLU A 273 -11.87 14.19 2.60
CA GLU A 273 -12.31 12.99 1.92
C GLU A 273 -13.00 12.05 2.91
N LYS A 274 -14.32 11.91 2.77
CA LYS A 274 -15.16 11.09 3.66
C LYS A 274 -15.33 9.69 3.10
N LEU A 275 -15.54 8.74 3.99
CA LEU A 275 -15.78 7.32 3.73
C LEU A 275 -14.58 6.59 3.11
N ILE A 276 -14.71 5.27 3.03
CA ILE A 276 -13.69 4.39 2.46
C ILE A 276 -14.13 3.98 1.06
N ARG A 277 -13.38 4.38 0.03
CA ARG A 277 -13.59 3.90 -1.34
C ARG A 277 -12.94 2.55 -1.49
N ARG A 278 -13.77 1.49 -1.58
CA ARG A 278 -13.29 0.12 -1.77
C ARG A 278 -14.32 -0.73 -2.49
N MET A 279 -13.82 -1.44 -3.51
CA MET A 279 -14.48 -2.57 -4.16
C MET A 279 -13.49 -3.73 -4.25
N SER A 280 -13.97 -4.96 -4.25
CA SER A 280 -13.11 -6.15 -4.39
C SER A 280 -13.36 -6.81 -5.74
N TRP A 281 -12.29 -7.14 -6.45
CA TRP A 281 -12.33 -7.88 -7.72
C TRP A 281 -12.17 -9.39 -7.53
N PHE A 282 -12.33 -9.86 -6.30
CA PHE A 282 -12.32 -11.26 -5.92
C PHE A 282 -13.51 -11.54 -5.00
N ASP A 283 -13.98 -12.78 -5.04
CA ASP A 283 -14.94 -13.29 -4.06
C ASP A 283 -14.22 -13.45 -2.71
N ASN A 284 -14.36 -12.45 -1.84
CA ASN A 284 -13.73 -12.46 -0.52
C ASN A 284 -14.34 -13.49 0.46
N GLN A 285 -15.44 -14.17 0.09
CA GLN A 285 -16.04 -15.22 0.90
C GLN A 285 -15.47 -16.60 0.56
N GLY A 286 -15.25 -16.86 -0.74
CA GLY A 286 -14.83 -18.17 -1.24
C GLY A 286 -13.40 -18.23 -1.80
N LYS A 287 -12.74 -17.10 -2.04
CA LYS A 287 -11.45 -17.03 -2.72
C LYS A 287 -10.43 -16.16 -1.98
N GLN A 288 -9.16 -16.52 -2.14
CA GLN A 288 -8.02 -15.69 -1.77
C GLN A 288 -7.95 -14.41 -2.62
N ALA A 289 -7.23 -13.41 -2.13
CA ALA A 289 -6.94 -12.19 -2.88
C ALA A 289 -5.92 -12.46 -4.01
N GLY A 290 -5.76 -11.52 -4.94
CA GLY A 290 -4.70 -11.52 -5.95
C GLY A 290 -4.80 -12.53 -7.11
N SER A 291 -5.73 -13.48 -7.08
CA SER A 291 -5.97 -14.45 -8.18
C SER A 291 -6.86 -13.86 -9.28
N ASN A 292 -6.37 -12.89 -10.04
CA ASN A 292 -7.00 -12.54 -11.32
C ASN A 292 -6.39 -13.42 -12.43
N ASP A 293 -7.22 -14.16 -13.17
CA ASP A 293 -6.85 -15.18 -14.19
C ASP A 293 -6.01 -14.68 -15.39
N TYR A 294 -5.52 -13.43 -15.35
CA TYR A 294 -4.84 -12.76 -16.47
C TYR A 294 -3.32 -12.92 -16.47
N ASP A 295 -2.74 -13.57 -15.45
CA ASP A 295 -1.28 -13.68 -15.29
C ASP A 295 -0.88 -14.99 -14.58
N GLU A 296 -0.13 -15.85 -15.28
CA GLU A 296 0.45 -17.07 -14.69
C GLU A 296 1.51 -16.76 -13.62
N THR A 297 2.14 -15.58 -13.64
CA THR A 297 3.14 -15.16 -12.63
C THR A 297 2.52 -14.86 -11.28
N GLY A 298 1.29 -14.34 -11.24
CA GLY A 298 0.47 -14.23 -10.02
C GLY A 298 0.22 -15.59 -9.36
N LYS A 299 0.02 -16.65 -10.17
CA LYS A 299 -0.09 -18.02 -9.64
C LYS A 299 1.24 -18.51 -9.04
N ILE A 300 2.39 -18.08 -9.55
CA ILE A 300 3.72 -18.55 -9.08
C ILE A 300 4.09 -17.94 -7.71
N ALA A 301 3.90 -16.63 -7.49
CA ALA A 301 4.24 -16.04 -6.20
C ALA A 301 3.21 -16.38 -5.11
N PHE A 302 1.91 -16.45 -5.46
CA PHE A 302 0.92 -17.03 -4.53
C PHE A 302 1.21 -18.50 -4.24
N GLN A 303 1.66 -19.30 -5.20
CA GLN A 303 2.08 -20.69 -4.92
C GLN A 303 3.31 -20.74 -3.99
N ALA A 304 4.23 -19.77 -4.08
CA ALA A 304 5.34 -19.66 -3.13
C ALA A 304 4.82 -19.38 -1.71
N VAL A 305 3.90 -18.41 -1.56
CA VAL A 305 3.22 -18.09 -0.29
C VAL A 305 2.44 -19.29 0.25
N LEU A 306 1.58 -19.92 -0.59
CA LEU A 306 0.76 -21.08 -0.26
C LEU A 306 1.59 -22.31 0.12
N ASN A 307 2.77 -22.44 -0.49
CA ASN A 307 3.65 -23.55 -0.16
C ASN A 307 4.35 -23.33 1.17
N GLU A 308 4.42 -22.10 1.70
CA GLU A 308 5.14 -21.65 2.90
C GLU A 308 6.59 -22.18 2.93
N LYS A 309 6.81 -23.49 3.03
CA LYS A 309 8.04 -24.25 2.71
C LYS A 309 8.81 -23.76 1.48
N GLY A 310 8.17 -23.48 0.34
CA GLY A 310 8.90 -23.09 -0.88
C GLY A 310 9.60 -21.72 -0.78
N THR A 311 8.99 -20.75 -0.10
CA THR A 311 9.58 -19.43 0.18
C THR A 311 10.58 -19.47 1.33
N TYR A 312 10.42 -20.41 2.26
CA TYR A 312 11.24 -20.56 3.47
C TYR A 312 12.37 -21.60 3.36
N ASP A 313 12.49 -22.33 2.25
CA ASP A 313 13.54 -23.35 2.10
C ASP A 313 14.86 -22.76 1.57
N HIS A 314 14.84 -21.50 1.11
CA HIS A 314 15.99 -20.92 0.44
C HIS A 314 16.52 -19.63 1.09
N LYS A 315 17.65 -19.73 1.78
CA LYS A 315 18.26 -18.64 2.58
C LYS A 315 18.86 -17.50 1.74
N GLU A 316 19.21 -17.79 0.49
CA GLU A 316 20.06 -16.95 -0.37
C GLU A 316 19.31 -15.88 -1.18
N TYR A 317 18.06 -15.57 -0.80
CA TYR A 317 17.09 -14.88 -1.67
C TYR A 317 16.58 -13.53 -1.18
N LEU A 318 16.96 -13.02 0.01
CA LEU A 318 16.38 -11.75 0.49
C LEU A 318 16.72 -10.56 -0.40
N PHE A 319 17.99 -10.43 -0.78
CA PHE A 319 18.49 -9.26 -1.50
C PHE A 319 19.48 -9.58 -2.62
N ARG A 320 19.56 -10.85 -3.05
CA ARG A 320 20.48 -11.24 -4.12
C ARG A 320 20.06 -10.59 -5.44
N ARG A 321 20.78 -9.53 -5.81
CA ARG A 321 20.85 -9.05 -7.18
C ARG A 321 21.77 -10.01 -7.94
N THR A 322 21.20 -10.92 -8.71
CA THR A 322 21.99 -11.56 -9.76
C THR A 322 22.41 -10.48 -10.76
N VAL A 323 23.46 -10.68 -11.54
CA VAL A 323 23.77 -9.78 -12.65
C VAL A 323 23.52 -10.53 -13.95
N ASP A 324 22.94 -9.87 -14.95
CA ASP A 324 22.84 -10.43 -16.29
C ASP A 324 24.25 -10.59 -16.92
N GLU A 325 24.31 -11.20 -18.09
CA GLU A 325 25.56 -11.42 -18.83
C GLU A 325 26.31 -10.11 -19.17
N LYS A 326 25.67 -8.96 -19.00
CA LYS A 326 26.21 -7.61 -19.23
C LYS A 326 26.55 -6.88 -17.93
N GLY A 327 26.40 -7.53 -16.76
CA GLY A 327 26.68 -6.94 -15.46
C GLY A 327 25.53 -6.10 -14.88
N ASN A 328 24.35 -6.07 -15.50
CA ASN A 328 23.21 -5.32 -14.97
C ASN A 328 22.54 -6.11 -13.84
N PRO A 329 22.13 -5.46 -12.74
CA PRO A 329 21.34 -6.12 -11.71
C PRO A 329 20.04 -6.74 -12.26
N LYS A 330 19.87 -8.04 -12.05
CA LYS A 330 18.68 -8.84 -12.31
C LYS A 330 18.13 -9.32 -10.96
N VAL A 331 16.89 -8.95 -10.67
CA VAL A 331 16.15 -9.50 -9.52
C VAL A 331 15.86 -10.97 -9.84
N ASP A 332 16.27 -11.88 -8.95
CA ASP A 332 15.99 -13.30 -9.10
C ASP A 332 14.47 -13.53 -9.02
N ASP A 333 13.95 -14.40 -9.89
CA ASP A 333 12.53 -14.71 -9.91
C ASP A 333 12.01 -15.38 -8.63
N HIS A 334 12.93 -15.86 -7.79
CA HIS A 334 12.69 -16.48 -6.49
C HIS A 334 13.14 -15.60 -5.30
N SER A 335 13.57 -14.35 -5.54
CA SER A 335 13.98 -13.45 -4.46
C SER A 335 12.81 -13.06 -3.57
N PHE A 336 13.00 -13.07 -2.24
CA PHE A 336 12.02 -12.52 -1.29
C PHE A 336 11.78 -11.01 -1.50
N THR A 337 12.68 -10.29 -2.19
CA THR A 337 12.37 -8.91 -2.65
C THR A 337 11.14 -8.82 -3.55
N LYS A 338 10.79 -9.89 -4.27
CA LYS A 338 9.57 -9.92 -5.07
C LYS A 338 8.30 -9.80 -4.25
N LEU A 339 8.36 -10.06 -2.94
CA LEU A 339 7.22 -9.92 -2.04
C LEU A 339 6.53 -8.56 -2.20
N GLU A 340 7.30 -7.47 -2.45
CA GLU A 340 6.77 -6.12 -2.71
C GLU A 340 5.91 -6.05 -3.98
N ILE A 341 6.26 -6.78 -5.03
CA ILE A 341 5.48 -6.82 -6.26
C ILE A 341 4.32 -7.80 -6.09
N ASP A 342 4.61 -9.02 -5.67
CA ASP A 342 3.66 -10.12 -5.51
C ASP A 342 4.12 -11.02 -4.36
N PRO A 343 3.28 -11.30 -3.34
CA PRO A 343 1.82 -11.12 -3.28
C PRO A 343 1.33 -9.72 -2.89
N HIS A 344 2.19 -8.83 -2.39
CA HIS A 344 1.75 -7.52 -1.85
C HIS A 344 1.03 -6.67 -2.90
N GLY A 345 1.69 -6.38 -4.02
CA GLY A 345 1.15 -5.52 -5.07
C GLY A 345 -0.11 -6.11 -5.70
N SER A 346 -0.12 -7.41 -6.02
CA SER A 346 -1.33 -8.10 -6.52
C SER A 346 -2.49 -8.05 -5.53
N THR A 347 -2.22 -8.13 -4.23
CA THR A 347 -3.28 -8.00 -3.21
C THR A 347 -3.84 -6.59 -3.17
N HIS A 348 -3.00 -5.55 -3.26
CA HIS A 348 -3.47 -4.17 -3.43
C HIS A 348 -4.36 -4.05 -4.67
N MET A 349 -3.91 -4.59 -5.80
CA MET A 349 -4.61 -4.54 -7.08
C MET A 349 -5.82 -5.45 -7.16
N SER A 350 -6.01 -6.42 -6.25
CA SER A 350 -7.24 -7.23 -6.16
C SER A 350 -8.44 -6.45 -5.61
N ASN A 351 -8.20 -5.22 -5.17
CA ASN A 351 -9.21 -4.28 -4.77
C ASN A 351 -9.15 -3.06 -5.70
N ASN A 352 -10.27 -2.35 -5.82
CA ASN A 352 -10.33 -1.02 -6.40
C ASN A 352 -10.62 0.02 -5.33
N GLY A 353 -10.24 1.28 -5.58
CA GLY A 353 -10.41 2.40 -4.65
C GLY A 353 -9.08 2.94 -4.15
N PHE A 354 -9.02 3.45 -2.92
CA PHE A 354 -7.77 4.06 -2.43
C PHE A 354 -6.61 3.08 -2.36
N ILE A 355 -6.91 1.84 -1.94
CA ILE A 355 -5.94 0.81 -1.61
C ILE A 355 -5.07 0.38 -2.80
N ASN A 356 -5.51 0.57 -4.05
CA ASN A 356 -4.77 0.10 -5.23
C ASN A 356 -3.84 1.14 -5.86
N TYR A 357 -3.76 2.33 -5.27
CA TYR A 357 -2.83 3.37 -5.70
C TYR A 357 -1.91 3.77 -4.56
N VAL A 358 -0.60 3.56 -4.75
CA VAL A 358 0.42 3.69 -3.70
C VAL A 358 0.24 4.96 -2.86
N PRO A 359 0.24 6.20 -3.41
CA PRO A 359 0.09 7.43 -2.61
C PRO A 359 -1.21 7.58 -1.82
N THR A 360 -2.26 6.84 -2.17
CA THR A 360 -3.56 6.92 -1.49
C THR A 360 -3.88 5.67 -0.70
N ALA A 361 -3.10 4.60 -0.82
CA ALA A 361 -3.42 3.30 -0.26
C ALA A 361 -3.73 3.32 1.25
N PRO A 362 -2.99 4.07 2.09
CA PRO A 362 -3.30 4.19 3.52
C PRO A 362 -4.59 4.97 3.84
N LYS A 363 -5.25 5.62 2.87
CA LYS A 363 -6.58 6.21 3.10
C LYS A 363 -7.62 5.12 3.39
N ASP A 364 -7.39 3.87 3.00
CA ASP A 364 -8.16 2.70 3.42
C ASP A 364 -7.44 1.98 4.58
N PRO A 365 -8.04 1.82 5.77
CA PRO A 365 -7.41 1.15 6.91
C PRO A 365 -7.09 -0.34 6.67
N LEU A 366 -7.68 -0.98 5.64
CA LEU A 366 -7.31 -2.34 5.21
C LEU A 366 -5.83 -2.43 4.81
N PHE A 367 -5.23 -1.31 4.38
CA PHE A 367 -3.79 -1.18 4.11
C PHE A 367 -2.93 -1.79 5.23
N PHE A 368 -3.24 -1.45 6.49
CA PHE A 368 -2.41 -1.86 7.62
C PHE A 368 -2.56 -3.36 7.93
N PHE A 369 -3.72 -3.96 7.65
CA PHE A 369 -3.91 -5.40 7.76
C PHE A 369 -3.17 -6.16 6.66
N LEU A 370 -3.20 -5.64 5.43
CA LEU A 370 -2.46 -6.19 4.29
C LEU A 370 -0.95 -6.18 4.60
N HIS A 371 -0.40 -5.01 4.95
CA HIS A 371 1.03 -4.88 5.28
C HIS A 371 1.42 -5.65 6.54
N SER A 372 0.52 -5.83 7.50
CA SER A 372 0.80 -6.71 8.65
C SER A 372 0.99 -8.17 8.24
N ASN A 373 0.37 -8.64 7.15
CA ASN A 373 0.64 -9.99 6.63
C ASN A 373 1.96 -10.04 5.83
N VAL A 374 2.31 -8.97 5.11
CA VAL A 374 3.64 -8.80 4.48
C VAL A 374 4.74 -8.90 5.52
N GLU A 375 4.59 -8.19 6.64
CA GLU A 375 5.57 -8.21 7.73
C GLU A 375 5.56 -9.55 8.48
N ARG A 376 4.39 -10.20 8.67
CA ARG A 376 4.29 -11.58 9.18
C ARG A 376 5.16 -12.54 8.37
N MET A 377 5.01 -12.50 7.04
CA MET A 377 5.77 -13.38 6.15
C MET A 377 7.27 -13.12 6.26
N TRP A 378 7.70 -11.86 6.40
CA TRP A 378 9.10 -11.53 6.63
C TRP A 378 9.60 -12.02 7.99
N GLY A 379 8.85 -11.79 9.08
CA GLY A 379 9.17 -12.31 10.40
C GLY A 379 9.33 -13.83 10.41
N LYS A 380 8.42 -14.56 9.76
CA LYS A 380 8.48 -16.03 9.63
C LYS A 380 9.70 -16.49 8.82
N TRP A 381 10.01 -15.79 7.72
CA TRP A 381 11.22 -16.02 6.94
C TRP A 381 12.49 -15.79 7.77
N GLN A 382 12.56 -14.72 8.55
CA GLN A 382 13.69 -14.45 9.45
C GLN A 382 13.84 -15.55 10.50
N THR A 383 12.74 -16.03 11.10
CA THR A 383 12.74 -17.13 12.06
C THR A 383 13.27 -18.42 11.46
N ILE A 384 12.77 -18.84 10.30
CA ILE A 384 13.15 -20.11 9.67
C ILE A 384 14.62 -20.11 9.24
N HIS A 385 15.13 -18.96 8.79
CA HIS A 385 16.51 -18.84 8.34
C HIS A 385 17.49 -18.36 9.40
N THR A 386 16.99 -17.97 10.58
CA THR A 386 17.79 -17.38 11.68
C THR A 386 18.49 -16.08 11.25
N LEU A 387 17.77 -15.22 10.52
CA LEU A 387 18.28 -13.98 9.96
C LEU A 387 17.86 -12.78 10.81
N PHE A 388 18.54 -12.66 11.94
CA PHE A 388 18.31 -11.62 12.94
C PHE A 388 19.54 -10.73 13.20
N ASP A 389 20.74 -11.16 12.82
CA ASP A 389 21.96 -10.37 12.99
C ASP A 389 21.92 -9.13 12.08
N PRO A 390 21.80 -7.90 12.63
CA PRO A 390 21.72 -6.70 11.81
C PRO A 390 23.02 -6.36 11.08
N SER A 391 24.15 -6.95 11.51
CA SER A 391 25.46 -6.76 10.89
C SER A 391 25.73 -7.69 9.71
N SER A 392 24.86 -8.67 9.48
CA SER A 392 25.00 -9.62 8.39
C SER A 392 24.52 -9.04 7.06
N GLU A 393 25.34 -9.15 6.01
CA GLU A 393 24.97 -8.81 4.63
C GLU A 393 23.82 -9.71 4.10
N ASP A 394 23.66 -10.92 4.66
CA ASP A 394 22.54 -11.82 4.33
C ASP A 394 21.21 -11.32 4.89
N ASN A 395 21.24 -10.60 6.02
CA ASN A 395 20.05 -10.00 6.63
C ASN A 395 19.74 -8.62 6.03
N TYR A 396 20.77 -7.86 5.65
CA TYR A 396 20.62 -6.59 4.94
C TYR A 396 21.88 -6.22 4.14
N PRO A 397 21.82 -5.99 2.82
CA PRO A 397 23.00 -5.95 1.95
C PRO A 397 23.82 -4.66 2.08
N ASN A 398 23.17 -3.54 2.40
CA ASN A 398 23.82 -2.23 2.43
C ASN A 398 24.46 -1.95 3.79
N GLN A 399 25.50 -2.71 4.11
CA GLN A 399 26.24 -2.57 5.38
C GLN A 399 27.25 -1.41 5.35
N LYS A 400 27.79 -1.07 4.18
CA LYS A 400 28.87 -0.06 4.04
C LYS A 400 28.32 1.32 3.68
N GLU A 401 28.95 2.37 4.20
CA GLU A 401 28.70 3.73 3.74
C GLU A 401 29.20 3.86 2.29
N ASN A 402 28.31 4.25 1.38
CA ASN A 402 28.58 4.52 -0.03
C ASN A 402 27.72 5.71 -0.49
N ASP A 403 27.76 6.04 -1.78
CA ASP A 403 27.03 7.18 -2.37
C ASP A 403 25.50 7.15 -2.15
N ASN A 404 24.92 6.02 -1.69
CA ASN A 404 23.52 5.88 -1.28
C ASN A 404 23.35 5.86 0.24
N SER A 405 23.92 6.84 0.94
CA SER A 405 23.98 6.90 2.42
C SER A 405 22.63 6.73 3.13
N TRP A 406 21.50 7.06 2.48
CA TRP A 406 20.16 6.91 3.06
C TRP A 406 19.60 5.48 3.06
N LYS A 407 20.20 4.55 2.31
CA LYS A 407 19.84 3.13 2.30
C LYS A 407 20.76 2.27 3.15
N ASN A 408 21.80 2.87 3.73
CA ASN A 408 22.74 2.17 4.61
C ASN A 408 22.01 1.64 5.85
N VAL A 409 22.46 0.52 6.40
CA VAL A 409 21.88 -0.08 7.62
C VAL A 409 21.77 0.89 8.81
N ASN A 410 22.66 1.88 8.91
CA ASN A 410 22.65 2.89 9.97
C ASN A 410 21.91 4.18 9.56
N ALA A 411 21.24 4.20 8.41
CA ALA A 411 20.51 5.36 7.94
C ALA A 411 19.25 5.60 8.77
N SER A 412 19.07 6.86 9.17
CA SER A 412 17.81 7.34 9.77
C SER A 412 16.70 7.33 8.73
N LEU A 413 15.54 6.79 9.10
CA LEU A 413 14.43 6.64 8.17
C LEU A 413 13.51 7.87 8.19
N TRP A 414 13.22 8.40 7.01
CA TRP A 414 12.13 9.36 6.84
C TRP A 414 10.80 8.62 7.00
N PRO A 415 9.77 9.18 7.66
CA PRO A 415 9.70 10.55 8.17
C PRO A 415 10.20 10.73 9.61
N TRP A 416 10.50 9.64 10.32
CA TRP A 416 10.83 9.71 11.74
C TRP A 416 12.16 10.42 12.06
N ASN A 417 12.99 10.63 11.06
CA ASN A 417 14.19 11.45 11.20
C ASN A 417 13.90 12.97 11.27
N GLY A 418 12.66 13.41 11.02
CA GLY A 418 12.24 14.81 11.06
C GLY A 418 12.89 15.68 9.97
N LYS A 419 13.52 15.06 8.97
CA LYS A 419 14.22 15.74 7.88
C LYS A 419 13.38 15.74 6.61
N LEU A 420 13.87 16.43 5.58
CA LEU A 420 13.35 16.29 4.23
C LEU A 420 13.63 14.87 3.71
N THR A 421 12.81 14.39 2.77
CA THR A 421 13.13 13.14 2.06
C THR A 421 14.51 13.25 1.40
N PRO A 422 15.33 12.17 1.44
CA PRO A 422 16.67 12.17 0.85
C PRO A 422 16.67 12.03 -0.68
N ASN A 423 15.48 12.01 -1.30
CA ASN A 423 15.30 11.99 -2.75
C ASN A 423 15.12 13.41 -3.30
N GLU A 424 15.01 13.53 -4.63
CA GLU A 424 14.84 14.79 -5.37
C GLU A 424 13.61 15.62 -4.96
N TYR A 425 12.61 14.99 -4.34
CA TYR A 425 11.35 15.64 -3.96
C TYR A 425 11.44 16.47 -2.67
N HIS A 426 12.42 16.21 -1.80
CA HIS A 426 12.64 16.96 -0.56
C HIS A 426 11.37 17.26 0.29
N TYR A 427 10.51 16.25 0.47
CA TYR A 427 9.26 16.36 1.24
C TYR A 427 9.53 16.48 2.72
N GLU A 428 8.85 17.42 3.37
CA GLU A 428 8.88 17.57 4.83
C GLU A 428 8.24 16.36 5.50
N ALA A 429 8.86 15.88 6.58
CA ALA A 429 8.26 14.87 7.43
C ALA A 429 6.88 15.36 7.91
N PRO A 430 5.80 14.58 7.69
CA PRO A 430 4.47 14.99 8.09
C PRO A 430 4.33 15.00 9.60
N GLY A 431 3.54 15.94 10.09
CA GLY A 431 2.88 15.79 11.38
C GLY A 431 2.83 17.00 12.28
N THR A 432 2.01 16.86 13.32
CA THR A 432 1.90 17.79 14.45
C THR A 432 2.55 17.23 15.73
N ARG A 433 3.26 16.10 15.62
CA ARG A 433 3.77 15.35 16.79
C ARG A 433 4.96 16.06 17.43
N THR A 434 5.01 16.01 18.75
CA THR A 434 6.18 16.44 19.52
C THR A 434 7.35 15.46 19.42
N ASN A 435 7.04 14.17 19.21
CA ASN A 435 8.03 13.10 19.03
C ASN A 435 7.86 12.50 17.63
N ASN A 436 8.98 12.28 16.94
CA ASN A 436 8.94 11.77 15.59
C ASN A 436 8.38 10.34 15.51
N PHE A 437 8.72 9.47 16.49
CA PHE A 437 8.21 8.10 16.62
C PHE A 437 7.49 7.90 17.98
N THR A 438 6.42 7.11 17.98
CA THR A 438 5.64 6.84 19.20
C THR A 438 6.37 5.92 20.17
N THR A 439 6.53 6.36 21.42
CA THR A 439 7.25 5.60 22.44
C THR A 439 6.39 4.49 23.05
N SER A 440 7.05 3.40 23.43
CA SER A 440 6.50 2.32 24.23
C SER A 440 6.94 2.47 25.68
N LYS A 441 6.07 2.11 26.63
CA LYS A 441 6.44 1.99 28.05
C LYS A 441 7.19 0.67 28.32
N CYS A 442 6.88 -0.39 27.56
CA CYS A 442 7.30 -1.75 27.87
C CYS A 442 8.43 -2.29 26.98
N PHE A 443 8.66 -1.68 25.82
CA PHE A 443 9.54 -2.23 24.77
C PHE A 443 10.47 -1.15 24.21
N LYS A 444 11.43 -1.55 23.35
CA LYS A 444 12.48 -0.68 22.81
C LYS A 444 11.95 0.67 22.36
N ASN A 445 12.59 1.73 22.83
CA ASN A 445 12.48 3.07 22.26
C ASN A 445 13.73 3.41 21.47
N PHE A 446 13.60 4.33 20.52
CA PHE A 446 14.69 4.71 19.64
C PHE A 446 15.37 5.97 20.16
N GLU A 447 16.68 6.07 19.93
CA GLU A 447 17.43 7.28 20.25
C GLU A 447 16.79 8.47 19.51
N ASN A 448 16.57 9.58 20.23
CA ASN A 448 15.90 10.78 19.72
C ASN A 448 14.52 10.54 19.08
N ASN A 449 13.85 9.42 19.39
CA ASN A 449 12.61 8.99 18.74
C ASN A 449 12.71 8.88 17.21
N SER A 450 13.88 8.51 16.69
CA SER A 450 14.15 8.37 15.25
C SER A 450 14.80 7.01 14.96
N PRO A 451 14.04 5.97 14.58
CA PRO A 451 14.62 4.69 14.22
C PRO A 451 15.53 4.77 12.99
N ILE A 452 16.51 3.88 12.97
CA ILE A 452 17.36 3.58 11.81
C ILE A 452 16.96 2.23 11.20
N ILE A 453 17.44 1.92 9.98
CA ILE A 453 17.15 0.64 9.31
C ILE A 453 17.51 -0.56 10.21
N LYS A 454 18.67 -0.51 10.87
CA LYS A 454 19.16 -1.54 11.78
C LYS A 454 18.14 -1.94 12.85
N ASP A 455 17.36 -0.98 13.34
CA ASP A 455 16.39 -1.21 14.42
C ASP A 455 15.26 -2.15 14.01
N ALA A 456 14.99 -2.28 12.72
CA ALA A 456 13.95 -3.15 12.18
C ALA A 456 14.43 -4.59 11.92
N LEU A 457 15.73 -4.90 12.08
CA LEU A 457 16.30 -6.17 11.60
C LEU A 457 16.30 -7.32 12.63
N ASP A 458 16.22 -7.00 13.92
CA ASP A 458 16.05 -8.00 15.00
C ASP A 458 14.74 -7.74 15.79
N PRO A 459 13.57 -7.87 15.13
CA PRO A 459 12.30 -7.44 15.71
C PRO A 459 11.93 -8.22 16.99
N PHE A 460 12.43 -9.44 17.11
CA PHE A 460 12.14 -10.38 18.20
C PHE A 460 13.25 -10.39 19.27
N GLY A 461 14.33 -9.63 19.10
CA GLY A 461 15.43 -9.56 20.07
C GLY A 461 16.18 -10.90 20.22
N VAL A 462 16.29 -11.67 19.13
CA VAL A 462 16.95 -12.98 19.10
C VAL A 462 18.45 -12.82 19.28
N THR A 463 19.04 -11.80 18.67
CA THR A 463 20.48 -11.53 18.82
C THR A 463 20.79 -10.67 20.04
N ASP A 464 19.92 -9.71 20.31
CA ASP A 464 20.00 -8.85 21.48
C ASP A 464 18.60 -8.49 21.95
N TYR A 465 18.27 -8.86 23.18
CA TYR A 465 16.98 -8.55 23.80
C TYR A 465 16.66 -7.04 23.80
N GLN A 466 17.68 -6.16 23.83
CA GLN A 466 17.47 -4.72 23.74
C GLN A 466 16.89 -4.28 22.38
N ASN A 467 17.00 -5.12 21.35
CA ASN A 467 16.38 -4.88 20.04
C ASN A 467 14.89 -5.22 20.00
N TYR A 468 14.35 -5.91 21.00
CA TYR A 468 12.99 -6.41 20.97
C TYR A 468 11.94 -5.31 20.82
N LEU A 469 11.13 -5.39 19.75
CA LEU A 469 10.21 -4.32 19.36
C LEU A 469 8.83 -4.40 20.04
N GLY A 470 8.48 -5.54 20.64
CA GLY A 470 7.26 -5.70 21.43
C GLY A 470 6.03 -6.21 20.68
N PHE A 471 6.23 -6.85 19.53
CA PHE A 471 5.18 -7.49 18.75
C PHE A 471 5.66 -8.84 18.21
N GLU A 472 4.72 -9.77 18.02
CA GLU A 472 4.90 -11.05 17.33
C GLU A 472 3.58 -11.46 16.68
N TYR A 473 3.61 -12.54 15.90
CA TYR A 473 2.44 -13.07 15.20
C TYR A 473 1.93 -14.34 15.87
N ASP A 474 0.64 -14.57 15.79
CA ASP A 474 0.00 -15.77 16.35
C ASP A 474 0.60 -17.09 15.87
N ASP A 475 1.27 -17.13 14.72
CA ASP A 475 1.90 -18.32 14.15
C ASP A 475 3.40 -18.20 13.85
N THR A 476 4.04 -17.16 14.37
CA THR A 476 5.48 -16.96 14.25
C THR A 476 6.05 -16.69 15.63
N ALA A 477 6.90 -17.59 16.12
CA ALA A 477 7.57 -17.46 17.40
C ALA A 477 9.04 -17.83 17.25
N ALA A 478 9.93 -16.88 17.53
CA ALA A 478 11.37 -17.04 17.32
C ALA A 478 12.09 -17.81 18.45
N PHE A 479 11.47 -17.91 19.63
CA PHE A 479 12.02 -18.53 20.84
C PHE A 479 11.48 -19.93 21.12
N LEU A 480 10.82 -20.54 20.13
CA LEU A 480 10.38 -21.93 20.22
C LEU A 480 11.60 -22.85 20.15
N ASP A 481 11.94 -23.53 21.23
CA ASP A 481 12.80 -24.71 21.19
C ASP A 481 12.39 -25.60 19.99
N GLN A 482 13.26 -25.70 18.98
CA GLN A 482 13.46 -26.84 18.07
C GLN A 482 12.31 -27.84 17.81
N TYR A 483 11.08 -27.40 17.50
CA TYR A 483 10.04 -28.33 17.03
C TYR A 483 10.14 -28.54 15.51
N SER A 484 10.95 -29.54 15.13
CA SER A 484 10.75 -30.41 13.95
C SER A 484 10.99 -29.91 12.52
N LEU A 485 11.73 -28.81 12.27
CA LEU A 485 12.20 -28.54 10.89
C LEU A 485 13.17 -29.63 10.33
N GLN A 486 13.58 -30.61 11.14
CA GLN A 486 14.51 -31.66 10.72
C GLN A 486 13.87 -32.94 10.15
N ASN A 487 12.55 -33.14 10.13
CA ASN A 487 12.00 -34.48 9.82
C ASN A 487 11.04 -34.65 8.63
N ASP A 488 10.88 -33.67 7.72
CA ASP A 488 9.96 -33.90 6.58
C ASP A 488 10.42 -33.37 5.20
N HIS A 489 11.52 -32.61 5.12
CA HIS A 489 12.00 -32.08 3.82
C HIS A 489 12.79 -33.10 2.99
N ALA A 490 13.22 -34.23 3.58
CA ALA A 490 14.03 -35.23 2.89
C ALA A 490 13.25 -36.34 2.15
N LEU A 491 11.91 -36.41 2.25
CA LEU A 491 11.14 -37.58 1.77
C LEU A 491 10.03 -37.31 0.74
N LYS A 492 9.86 -36.08 0.25
CA LYS A 492 8.83 -35.76 -0.78
C LYS A 492 9.36 -35.13 -2.07
N ALA A 493 10.65 -34.89 -2.21
CA ALA A 493 11.25 -34.30 -3.41
C ALA A 493 11.39 -35.27 -4.61
N GLU A 494 11.14 -36.58 -4.44
CA GLU A 494 11.41 -37.58 -5.49
C GLU A 494 10.18 -38.13 -6.24
N LYS A 495 8.98 -37.58 -6.07
CA LYS A 495 7.77 -38.13 -6.74
C LYS A 495 6.95 -37.18 -7.61
N SER A 496 7.28 -35.89 -7.70
CA SER A 496 6.52 -34.93 -8.53
C SER A 496 7.09 -34.69 -9.93
N SER A 497 8.26 -35.23 -10.27
CA SER A 497 8.92 -35.00 -11.57
C SER A 497 8.42 -35.85 -12.74
N ASN A 498 7.53 -36.84 -12.52
CA ASN A 498 7.15 -37.82 -13.55
C ASN A 498 5.69 -37.76 -14.04
N VAL A 499 4.90 -36.74 -13.67
CA VAL A 499 3.48 -36.65 -14.12
C VAL A 499 3.26 -35.54 -15.17
N PHE A 500 4.23 -34.65 -15.39
CA PHE A 500 4.06 -33.52 -16.31
C PHE A 500 4.43 -33.83 -17.78
N ALA A 501 4.89 -35.05 -18.09
CA ALA A 501 5.46 -35.39 -19.40
C ALA A 501 4.49 -36.13 -20.37
N GLU A 502 3.23 -36.39 -20.01
CA GLU A 502 2.35 -37.26 -20.84
C GLU A 502 1.04 -36.63 -21.36
N SER A 503 0.75 -35.33 -21.14
CA SER A 503 -0.54 -34.74 -21.57
C SER A 503 -0.53 -33.97 -22.91
N ILE A 504 0.59 -33.85 -23.64
CA ILE A 504 0.61 -33.13 -24.92
C ILE A 504 0.57 -34.10 -26.10
N LYS A 505 -0.60 -34.69 -26.41
CA LYS A 505 -0.93 -35.21 -27.76
C LYS A 505 -2.45 -35.24 -28.02
N SER A 506 -3.00 -34.16 -28.59
CA SER A 506 -3.98 -34.28 -29.68
C SER A 506 -4.14 -32.98 -30.47
N PRO A 507 -4.43 -33.04 -31.79
CA PRO A 507 -4.23 -31.95 -32.73
C PRO A 507 -5.54 -31.17 -33.01
N GLY A 508 -5.43 -29.86 -33.17
CA GLY A 508 -6.49 -29.08 -33.82
C GLY A 508 -6.70 -27.68 -33.28
N PHE A 509 -5.67 -26.82 -33.26
CA PHE A 509 -5.85 -25.37 -33.33
C PHE A 509 -4.56 -24.76 -33.89
N GLN A 510 -4.65 -24.06 -35.02
CA GLN A 510 -3.53 -23.29 -35.59
C GLN A 510 -3.40 -21.99 -34.79
N VAL A 511 -2.26 -21.85 -34.10
CA VAL A 511 -1.81 -20.60 -33.51
C VAL A 511 -1.09 -19.79 -34.61
N LEU A 512 -1.43 -18.51 -34.75
CA LEU A 512 -0.68 -17.56 -35.58
C LEU A 512 0.53 -17.08 -34.78
N ASP A 513 1.65 -17.78 -34.94
CA ASP A 513 2.88 -17.66 -34.12
C ASP A 513 4.04 -16.92 -34.81
N LYS A 514 3.79 -15.93 -35.68
CA LYS A 514 4.90 -15.29 -36.42
C LYS A 514 4.96 -13.77 -36.23
N GLU A 515 6.06 -13.36 -35.59
CA GLU A 515 6.58 -11.98 -35.45
C GLU A 515 6.58 -11.20 -36.78
N ALA A 516 6.68 -11.91 -37.92
CA ALA A 516 6.63 -11.36 -39.27
C ALA A 516 5.27 -10.76 -39.68
N ASP A 517 4.15 -11.20 -39.09
CA ASP A 517 2.82 -10.66 -39.42
C ASP A 517 2.57 -9.32 -38.69
N VAL A 518 3.26 -9.08 -37.57
CA VAL A 518 3.24 -7.80 -36.82
C VAL A 518 4.18 -6.78 -37.47
N GLU A 519 5.33 -7.20 -37.99
CA GLU A 519 6.22 -6.34 -38.79
C GLU A 519 5.56 -5.89 -40.10
N SER A 520 4.82 -6.77 -40.79
CA SER A 520 4.06 -6.42 -42.00
C SER A 520 2.96 -5.37 -41.75
N LEU A 521 2.33 -5.41 -40.57
CA LEU A 521 1.33 -4.43 -40.14
C LEU A 521 1.97 -3.06 -39.81
N LEU A 522 3.14 -3.07 -39.16
CA LEU A 522 3.90 -1.86 -38.83
C LEU A 522 4.53 -1.20 -40.07
N GLU A 523 5.03 -1.97 -41.04
CA GLU A 523 5.48 -1.45 -42.35
C GLU A 523 4.31 -0.84 -43.15
N SER A 524 3.12 -1.45 -43.09
CA SER A 524 1.92 -0.91 -43.73
C SER A 524 1.47 0.41 -43.10
N MET A 525 1.64 0.57 -41.78
CA MET A 525 1.36 1.81 -41.05
C MET A 525 2.42 2.90 -41.29
N GLU A 526 3.70 2.56 -41.37
CA GLU A 526 4.77 3.51 -41.77
C GLU A 526 4.64 3.95 -43.23
N GLN A 527 4.22 3.06 -44.15
CA GLN A 527 3.90 3.43 -45.53
C GLN A 527 2.66 4.33 -45.65
N LEU A 528 1.69 4.22 -44.73
CA LEU A 528 0.53 5.12 -44.67
C LEU A 528 0.89 6.48 -44.07
N LEU A 529 1.79 6.53 -43.08
CA LEU A 529 2.29 7.76 -42.46
C LEU A 529 3.23 8.55 -43.39
N ASN A 530 4.13 7.85 -44.10
CA ASN A 530 5.04 8.47 -45.08
C ASN A 530 4.34 8.91 -46.39
N LYS A 531 3.09 8.48 -46.63
CA LYS A 531 2.27 8.95 -47.76
C LYS A 531 1.69 10.36 -47.57
N SER A 532 1.91 11.02 -46.43
CA SER A 532 1.45 12.39 -46.18
C SER A 532 2.44 13.50 -46.58
N SER A 533 3.68 13.19 -46.99
CA SER A 533 4.68 14.24 -47.29
C SER A 533 5.16 14.36 -48.74
N LYS A 534 4.73 13.51 -49.68
CA LYS A 534 4.90 13.72 -51.14
C LYS A 534 4.17 12.63 -51.91
N THR A 535 3.06 12.95 -52.60
CA THR A 535 2.71 12.52 -53.96
C THR A 535 1.29 13.00 -54.29
N GLU A 536 1.22 14.16 -54.91
CA GLU A 536 0.00 14.76 -55.46
C GLU A 536 -0.31 14.26 -56.90
N LYS A 537 0.18 13.10 -57.36
CA LYS A 537 0.08 12.80 -58.81
C LYS A 537 -0.03 11.36 -59.35
N MET A 538 -0.21 10.31 -58.54
CA MET A 538 -0.52 8.99 -59.09
C MET A 538 -1.56 8.27 -58.22
N PHE A 539 -2.54 7.63 -58.87
CA PHE A 539 -3.75 7.01 -58.32
C PHE A 539 -5.02 7.86 -58.24
N SER A 540 -5.28 8.65 -59.29
CA SER A 540 -6.61 8.68 -59.87
C SER A 540 -6.88 7.36 -60.61
N LYS A 541 -7.54 6.39 -59.98
CA LYS A 541 -8.52 5.44 -60.59
C LYS A 541 -8.75 4.23 -59.66
N SER A 542 -10.04 3.97 -59.43
CA SER A 542 -10.66 2.83 -58.77
C SER A 542 -10.26 2.55 -57.32
N VAL A 543 -10.97 3.11 -56.35
CA VAL A 543 -11.74 2.40 -55.31
C VAL A 543 -12.71 3.43 -54.67
N THR A 544 -13.96 3.03 -54.47
CA THR A 544 -15.09 3.84 -54.01
C THR A 544 -14.86 4.42 -52.60
N PRO A 545 -15.38 5.63 -52.25
CA PRO A 545 -15.00 6.39 -51.04
C PRO A 545 -15.40 5.79 -49.68
N GLY A 546 -16.12 4.66 -49.64
CA GLY A 546 -16.70 4.11 -48.42
C GLY A 546 -15.77 3.27 -47.53
N ASN A 547 -14.62 2.80 -48.05
CA ASN A 547 -13.86 1.74 -47.35
C ASN A 547 -12.62 2.20 -46.56
N LYS A 548 -12.16 3.45 -46.71
CA LYS A 548 -10.99 3.97 -45.96
C LYS A 548 -11.30 4.36 -44.51
N ASN A 549 -12.56 4.72 -44.22
CA ASN A 549 -13.00 5.05 -42.85
C ASN A 549 -13.21 3.81 -41.98
N THR A 550 -13.38 2.63 -42.56
CA THR A 550 -13.61 1.38 -41.82
C THR A 550 -12.30 0.82 -41.25
N GLU A 551 -11.18 0.96 -41.97
CA GLU A 551 -9.85 0.57 -41.48
C GLU A 551 -9.30 1.57 -40.46
N LEU A 552 -9.51 2.88 -40.65
CA LEU A 552 -9.14 3.88 -39.64
C LEU A 552 -9.99 3.74 -38.37
N ARG A 553 -11.29 3.42 -38.50
CA ARG A 553 -12.18 3.05 -37.38
C ARG A 553 -11.77 1.74 -36.71
N ALA A 554 -11.31 0.74 -37.46
CA ALA A 554 -10.80 -0.50 -36.88
C ALA A 554 -9.48 -0.27 -36.14
N VAL A 555 -8.60 0.58 -36.66
CA VAL A 555 -7.32 0.94 -36.03
C VAL A 555 -7.53 1.85 -34.81
N LEU A 556 -8.43 2.83 -34.87
CA LEU A 556 -8.82 3.66 -33.71
C LEU A 556 -9.58 2.85 -32.67
N ASN A 557 -10.51 1.98 -33.07
CA ASN A 557 -11.16 1.07 -32.11
C ASN A 557 -10.16 0.10 -31.50
N THR A 558 -9.16 -0.40 -32.25
CA THR A 558 -8.10 -1.26 -31.71
C THR A 558 -7.14 -0.50 -30.80
N LEU A 559 -6.83 0.77 -31.09
CA LEU A 559 -6.02 1.65 -30.21
C LEU A 559 -6.79 2.12 -28.97
N THR A 560 -8.13 2.14 -29.04
CA THR A 560 -9.01 2.43 -27.89
C THR A 560 -9.35 1.16 -27.10
N PHE A 561 -9.26 -0.03 -27.71
CA PHE A 561 -9.52 -1.33 -27.06
C PHE A 561 -8.27 -2.07 -26.52
N ASN A 562 -7.07 -1.84 -27.04
CA ASN A 562 -5.86 -2.57 -26.61
C ASN A 562 -4.88 -1.69 -25.81
N LYS A 563 -5.36 -1.11 -24.70
CA LYS A 563 -4.48 -0.67 -23.60
C LYS A 563 -4.25 -1.83 -22.62
N ILE A 564 -3.62 -2.90 -23.10
CA ILE A 564 -3.19 -4.03 -22.28
C ILE A 564 -1.67 -4.14 -22.44
N PHE A 565 -0.91 -3.67 -21.44
CA PHE A 565 0.53 -3.90 -21.39
C PHE A 565 0.83 -5.15 -20.56
N SER A 566 1.28 -6.19 -21.26
CA SER A 566 2.00 -7.33 -20.68
C SER A 566 3.48 -6.97 -20.45
N PRO A 567 4.18 -7.62 -19.50
CA PRO A 567 5.56 -7.33 -19.10
C PRO A 567 6.63 -7.46 -20.19
N GLN A 568 6.33 -8.06 -21.36
CA GLN A 568 7.36 -8.36 -22.37
C GLN A 568 7.71 -7.23 -23.34
N VAL A 569 7.10 -6.04 -23.24
CA VAL A 569 7.33 -4.96 -24.23
C VAL A 569 8.02 -3.73 -23.67
N THR A 570 9.18 -3.92 -23.05
CA THR A 570 10.11 -2.83 -22.68
C THR A 570 10.58 -2.03 -23.90
N LYS A 571 10.46 -2.57 -25.13
CA LYS A 571 10.76 -1.86 -26.38
C LYS A 571 9.61 -0.97 -26.92
N LEU A 572 8.40 -1.06 -26.38
CA LEU A 572 7.26 -0.25 -26.84
C LEU A 572 6.97 0.96 -25.95
N SER A 573 7.42 1.00 -24.69
CA SER A 573 7.34 2.24 -23.89
C SER A 573 8.22 3.33 -24.53
N ALA A 574 9.39 2.96 -25.06
CA ALA A 574 10.25 3.87 -25.82
C ALA A 574 9.59 4.33 -27.12
N LYS A 575 8.85 3.48 -27.85
CA LYS A 575 8.19 3.85 -29.12
C LYS A 575 6.87 4.61 -28.92
N ILE A 576 6.17 4.38 -27.80
CA ILE A 576 4.97 5.14 -27.39
C ILE A 576 5.38 6.50 -26.85
N ASN A 577 6.43 6.57 -26.02
CA ASN A 577 7.03 7.84 -25.62
C ASN A 577 7.58 8.58 -26.85
N ASN A 578 8.18 7.89 -27.82
CA ASN A 578 8.61 8.50 -29.09
C ASN A 578 7.43 8.93 -29.97
N THR A 579 6.25 8.31 -29.85
CA THR A 579 5.03 8.70 -30.57
C THR A 579 4.30 9.85 -29.87
N LEU A 580 4.32 9.89 -28.54
CA LEU A 580 3.92 11.04 -27.73
C LEU A 580 4.88 12.22 -27.94
N GLU A 581 6.18 11.97 -28.03
CA GLU A 581 7.20 12.95 -28.41
C GLU A 581 7.06 13.39 -29.87
N LYS A 582 6.62 12.52 -30.80
CA LYS A 582 6.31 12.93 -32.18
C LYS A 582 4.99 13.68 -32.31
N LEU A 583 4.01 13.39 -31.45
CA LEU A 583 2.77 14.16 -31.33
C LEU A 583 3.01 15.50 -30.64
N LEU A 584 3.92 15.54 -29.66
CA LEU A 584 4.51 16.75 -29.09
C LEU A 584 5.31 17.49 -30.17
N ALA A 585 6.11 16.84 -31.00
CA ALA A 585 6.82 17.44 -32.15
C ALA A 585 5.91 18.00 -33.24
N VAL A 586 4.69 17.49 -33.37
CA VAL A 586 3.65 18.03 -34.26
C VAL A 586 2.82 19.14 -33.57
N ALA A 587 2.86 19.22 -32.25
CA ALA A 587 2.38 20.34 -31.44
C ALA A 587 3.44 21.46 -31.26
N GLU A 588 4.74 21.13 -31.38
CA GLU A 588 5.95 21.95 -31.17
C GLU A 588 6.17 23.07 -32.21
N ASN A 589 5.23 23.30 -33.12
CA ASN A 589 5.26 24.48 -33.99
C ASN A 589 4.60 25.71 -33.35
N ARG A 590 4.60 25.83 -32.02
CA ARG A 590 4.48 27.12 -31.32
C ARG A 590 5.70 27.32 -30.44
N GLU A 591 6.56 28.23 -30.89
CA GLU A 591 7.92 28.47 -30.40
C GLU A 591 8.00 28.85 -28.90
N GLU A 592 9.06 28.34 -28.27
CA GLU A 592 9.78 28.83 -27.08
C GLU A 592 9.16 28.71 -25.69
N THR A 593 7.91 28.29 -25.49
CA THR A 593 7.29 28.31 -24.14
C THR A 593 7.45 27.01 -23.35
N ASP A 594 7.57 25.87 -24.04
CA ASP A 594 7.42 24.54 -23.45
C ASP A 594 8.73 23.91 -22.93
N ALA A 595 9.90 24.34 -23.43
CA ALA A 595 11.18 23.72 -23.07
C ALA A 595 11.68 24.06 -21.66
N ILE A 596 11.14 25.12 -21.04
CA ILE A 596 11.66 25.64 -19.76
C ILE A 596 10.79 25.18 -18.58
N LEU A 597 9.46 25.24 -18.67
CA LEU A 597 8.60 25.03 -17.50
C LEU A 597 8.16 23.59 -17.28
N ILE A 598 8.06 22.77 -18.33
CA ILE A 598 7.74 21.35 -18.16
C ILE A 598 8.77 20.70 -17.22
N PRO A 599 10.10 20.83 -17.45
CA PRO A 599 11.11 20.35 -16.51
C PRO A 599 10.98 20.96 -15.10
N LEU A 600 10.71 22.27 -14.99
CA LEU A 600 10.58 22.95 -13.69
C LEU A 600 9.34 22.51 -12.88
N VAL A 601 8.26 22.08 -13.53
CA VAL A 601 7.08 21.49 -12.90
C VAL A 601 7.35 20.03 -12.49
N TYR A 602 8.12 19.29 -13.30
CA TYR A 602 8.59 17.94 -12.95
C TYR A 602 9.63 17.96 -11.80
N ASP A 603 10.39 19.04 -11.66
CA ASP A 603 11.36 19.28 -10.57
C ASP A 603 10.69 19.82 -9.26
N ASP A 604 9.36 19.78 -9.15
CA ASP A 604 8.60 20.11 -7.94
C ASP A 604 8.82 21.54 -7.40
N ASN A 605 8.96 22.53 -8.30
CA ASN A 605 9.18 23.93 -7.93
C ASN A 605 7.91 24.56 -7.32
N ARG A 606 7.80 24.52 -5.98
CA ARG A 606 6.63 24.99 -5.21
C ARG A 606 6.13 26.39 -5.62
N ASP A 607 7.01 27.30 -6.03
CA ASP A 607 6.62 28.66 -6.44
C ASP A 607 5.90 28.68 -7.79
N ILE A 608 6.30 27.82 -8.73
CA ILE A 608 5.66 27.67 -10.04
C ILE A 608 4.32 26.97 -9.89
N ILE A 609 4.26 25.92 -9.09
CA ILE A 609 3.03 25.18 -8.80
C ILE A 609 2.01 26.10 -8.13
N HIS A 610 2.42 26.85 -7.10
CA HIS A 610 1.53 27.80 -6.44
C HIS A 610 0.98 28.87 -7.41
N GLN A 611 1.81 29.33 -8.35
CA GLN A 611 1.35 30.26 -9.40
C GLN A 611 0.39 29.60 -10.38
N LEU A 612 0.62 28.34 -10.77
CA LEU A 612 -0.32 27.58 -11.60
C LEU A 612 -1.67 27.39 -10.89
N GLU A 613 -1.67 27.10 -9.58
CA GLU A 613 -2.88 27.01 -8.77
C GLU A 613 -3.64 28.35 -8.73
N LEU A 614 -2.93 29.47 -8.55
CA LEU A 614 -3.52 30.80 -8.58
C LEU A 614 -4.09 31.14 -9.96
N ASN A 615 -3.38 30.78 -11.04
CA ASN A 615 -3.84 30.94 -12.41
C ASN A 615 -5.10 30.11 -12.68
N PHE A 616 -5.17 28.87 -12.17
CA PHE A 616 -6.37 28.05 -12.32
C PHE A 616 -7.56 28.63 -11.55
N ARG A 617 -7.35 29.16 -10.33
CA ARG A 617 -8.40 29.89 -9.59
C ARG A 617 -8.86 31.14 -10.35
N ALA A 618 -7.93 31.89 -10.95
CA ALA A 618 -8.28 33.03 -11.79
C ALA A 618 -9.13 32.59 -13.00
N LEU A 619 -8.81 31.46 -13.63
CA LEU A 619 -9.61 30.88 -14.72
C LEU A 619 -11.01 30.40 -14.25
N GLN A 620 -11.16 29.99 -13.00
CA GLN A 620 -12.47 29.64 -12.44
C GLN A 620 -13.37 30.87 -12.29
N ASP A 621 -12.80 32.04 -12.03
CA ASP A 621 -13.53 33.30 -11.87
C ASP A 621 -13.74 34.03 -13.21
N ASP A 622 -12.74 34.00 -14.10
CA ASP A 622 -12.79 34.56 -15.45
C ASP A 622 -11.95 33.73 -16.41
N ILE A 623 -12.62 32.98 -17.29
CA ILE A 623 -11.95 32.13 -18.29
C ILE A 623 -11.16 32.92 -19.33
N THR A 624 -11.31 34.24 -19.40
CA THR A 624 -10.53 35.09 -20.31
C THR A 624 -9.24 35.58 -19.71
N ALA A 625 -9.03 35.39 -18.39
CA ALA A 625 -7.85 35.81 -17.67
C ALA A 625 -6.56 35.34 -18.36
N GLU A 626 -5.58 36.23 -18.42
CA GLU A 626 -4.23 35.90 -18.85
C GLU A 626 -3.54 35.12 -17.73
N VAL A 627 -2.92 33.99 -18.09
CA VAL A 627 -2.21 33.14 -17.14
C VAL A 627 -0.72 33.27 -17.41
N SER A 628 0.03 33.61 -16.37
CA SER A 628 1.48 33.79 -16.49
C SER A 628 2.20 33.12 -15.33
N VAL A 629 3.40 32.64 -15.60
CA VAL A 629 4.27 32.05 -14.58
C VAL A 629 5.59 32.77 -14.60
N ARG A 630 6.04 33.12 -13.41
CA ARG A 630 7.35 33.66 -13.12
C ARG A 630 8.30 32.53 -12.76
N TYR A 631 9.38 32.39 -13.51
CA TYR A 631 10.41 31.36 -13.29
C TYR A 631 11.81 31.98 -13.26
N TYR A 632 12.77 31.25 -12.69
CA TYR A 632 14.18 31.65 -12.69
C TYR A 632 14.88 31.05 -13.91
N ASP A 633 15.35 31.90 -14.82
CA ASP A 633 16.13 31.46 -15.98
C ASP A 633 17.61 31.38 -15.59
N LYS A 634 18.13 30.16 -15.56
CA LYS A 634 19.55 29.89 -15.25
C LYS A 634 20.50 30.44 -16.33
N THR A 635 20.00 30.65 -17.55
CA THR A 635 20.79 31.11 -18.69
C THR A 635 21.01 32.62 -18.64
N SER A 636 19.99 33.39 -18.23
CA SER A 636 20.06 34.84 -18.05
C SER A 636 20.34 35.31 -16.61
N ASP A 637 20.36 34.38 -15.65
CA ASP A 637 20.58 34.61 -14.21
C ASP A 637 19.58 35.61 -13.59
N ARG A 638 18.32 35.57 -14.04
CA ARG A 638 17.25 36.49 -13.62
C ARG A 638 15.89 35.78 -13.58
N TYR A 639 14.96 36.37 -12.83
CA TYR A 639 13.56 35.97 -12.89
C TYR A 639 12.88 36.55 -14.12
N GLU A 640 12.27 35.69 -14.92
CA GLU A 640 11.46 36.04 -16.08
C GLU A 640 9.98 35.73 -15.82
N THR A 641 9.08 36.42 -16.51
CA THR A 641 7.63 36.15 -16.47
C THR A 641 7.17 35.84 -17.88
N LYS A 642 6.45 34.74 -18.04
CA LYS A 642 5.98 34.27 -19.35
C LYS A 642 4.48 34.00 -19.29
N ALA A 643 3.77 34.42 -20.33
CA ALA A 643 2.36 34.12 -20.52
C ALA A 643 2.21 32.70 -21.10
N PHE A 644 1.18 31.98 -20.65
CA PHE A 644 0.86 30.62 -21.07
C PHE A 644 -0.55 30.55 -21.65
N SER A 645 -0.81 29.48 -22.41
CA SER A 645 -2.17 29.16 -22.79
C SER A 645 -2.95 28.60 -21.59
N ARG A 646 -4.25 28.86 -21.57
CA ARG A 646 -5.14 28.44 -20.47
C ARG A 646 -5.21 26.93 -20.34
N TYR A 647 -5.23 26.21 -21.46
CA TYR A 647 -5.27 24.74 -21.44
C TYR A 647 -3.98 24.14 -20.87
N LEU A 648 -2.84 24.80 -21.07
CA LEU A 648 -1.56 24.32 -20.57
C LEU A 648 -1.49 24.44 -19.04
N VAL A 649 -2.12 25.45 -18.43
CA VAL A 649 -2.26 25.53 -16.96
C VAL A 649 -3.03 24.33 -16.41
N VAL A 650 -4.16 23.97 -17.04
CA VAL A 650 -4.95 22.79 -16.66
C VAL A 650 -4.13 21.51 -16.83
N TYR A 651 -3.41 21.39 -17.94
CA TYR A 651 -2.58 20.23 -18.25
C TYR A 651 -1.41 20.07 -17.27
N LEU A 652 -0.67 21.14 -16.98
CA LEU A 652 0.47 21.13 -16.06
C LEU A 652 0.03 20.83 -14.61
N LEU A 653 -1.10 21.39 -14.17
CA LEU A 653 -1.68 21.04 -12.86
C LEU A 653 -2.12 19.58 -12.81
N ALA A 654 -2.71 19.03 -13.89
CA ALA A 654 -3.12 17.64 -13.94
C ALA A 654 -1.94 16.66 -13.84
N LEU A 655 -0.80 17.01 -14.44
CA LEU A 655 0.44 16.24 -14.34
C LEU A 655 1.03 16.26 -12.92
N TYR A 656 0.83 17.37 -12.22
CA TYR A 656 1.39 17.62 -10.91
C TYR A 656 0.54 17.03 -9.77
N ASP A 657 -0.72 17.44 -9.67
CA ASP A 657 -1.65 17.11 -8.57
C ASP A 657 -3.10 16.94 -9.05
N TYR A 658 -3.57 15.68 -9.04
CA TYR A 658 -4.93 15.30 -9.42
C TYR A 658 -5.99 15.81 -8.41
N GLU A 659 -5.62 16.09 -7.15
CA GLU A 659 -6.55 16.63 -6.14
C GLU A 659 -6.97 18.09 -6.45
N PHE A 660 -6.20 18.82 -7.29
CA PHE A 660 -6.57 20.17 -7.71
C PHE A 660 -7.55 20.20 -8.88
N ILE A 661 -7.59 19.15 -9.71
CA ILE A 661 -8.48 19.00 -10.87
C ILE A 661 -9.53 17.92 -10.56
N GLN A 662 -10.38 18.23 -9.59
CA GLN A 662 -11.53 17.40 -9.25
C GLN A 662 -12.73 17.74 -10.12
N ASP A 663 -13.57 16.73 -10.41
CA ASP A 663 -14.85 16.86 -11.10
C ASP A 663 -15.66 18.09 -10.70
N LYS A 664 -15.76 18.34 -9.39
CA LYS A 664 -16.49 19.49 -8.84
C LYS A 664 -15.91 20.82 -9.33
N LYS A 665 -14.58 20.97 -9.34
CA LYS A 665 -13.89 22.21 -9.73
C LYS A 665 -13.94 22.44 -11.24
N ILE A 666 -13.82 21.38 -12.04
CA ILE A 666 -14.02 21.43 -13.50
C ILE A 666 -15.44 21.84 -13.81
N TYR A 667 -16.42 21.20 -13.17
CA TYR A 667 -17.83 21.53 -13.32
C TYR A 667 -18.12 22.98 -12.95
N GLU A 668 -17.58 23.47 -11.82
CA GLU A 668 -17.76 24.87 -11.40
C GLU A 668 -17.16 25.87 -12.40
N LEU A 669 -15.97 25.59 -12.95
CA LEU A 669 -15.34 26.42 -13.98
C LEU A 669 -16.24 26.51 -15.22
N ILE A 670 -16.68 25.37 -15.74
CA ILE A 670 -17.52 25.30 -16.94
C ILE A 670 -18.91 25.88 -16.67
N ALA A 671 -19.50 25.64 -15.50
CA ALA A 671 -20.80 26.17 -15.14
C ALA A 671 -20.81 27.71 -15.03
N ARG A 672 -19.72 28.30 -14.54
CA ARG A 672 -19.56 29.77 -14.43
C ARG A 672 -19.25 30.42 -15.77
N ASN A 673 -18.43 29.76 -16.60
CA ASN A 673 -17.85 30.36 -17.80
C ASN A 673 -18.42 29.79 -19.11
N GLY A 674 -19.38 28.87 -19.05
CA GLY A 674 -19.85 28.08 -20.18
C GLY A 674 -20.33 28.91 -21.37
N ALA A 675 -21.02 30.04 -21.12
CA ALA A 675 -21.46 30.93 -22.19
C ALA A 675 -20.29 31.43 -23.05
N VAL A 676 -19.20 31.87 -22.41
CA VAL A 676 -18.00 32.36 -23.10
C VAL A 676 -17.19 31.21 -23.70
N LEU A 677 -17.04 30.11 -22.97
CA LEU A 677 -16.27 28.94 -23.38
C LEU A 677 -16.86 28.29 -24.65
N PHE A 678 -18.17 28.10 -24.71
CA PHE A 678 -18.84 27.45 -25.83
C PHE A 678 -19.05 28.40 -27.02
N GLU A 679 -19.26 29.70 -26.79
CA GLU A 679 -19.30 30.70 -27.87
C GLU A 679 -17.95 30.79 -28.60
N LYS A 680 -16.85 30.74 -27.83
CA LYS A 680 -15.49 30.82 -28.36
C LYS A 680 -14.88 29.48 -28.76
N ILE A 681 -15.64 28.38 -28.78
CA ILE A 681 -15.09 27.04 -29.06
C ILE A 681 -14.47 26.88 -30.45
N ARG A 682 -14.73 27.84 -31.36
CA ARG A 682 -14.09 27.92 -32.68
C ARG A 682 -12.65 28.44 -32.64
N ASP A 683 -12.27 29.08 -31.54
CA ASP A 683 -10.89 29.45 -31.24
C ASP A 683 -10.15 28.21 -30.74
N GLU A 684 -8.98 27.94 -31.33
CA GLU A 684 -8.16 26.79 -31.02
C GLU A 684 -7.79 26.71 -29.53
N GLU A 685 -7.59 27.86 -28.87
CA GLU A 685 -7.21 27.91 -27.45
C GLU A 685 -8.35 27.46 -26.53
N TYR A 686 -9.60 27.83 -26.85
CA TYR A 686 -10.79 27.48 -26.07
C TYR A 686 -11.24 26.04 -26.36
N LEU A 687 -11.05 25.59 -27.60
CA LEU A 687 -11.20 24.18 -27.97
C LEU A 687 -10.24 23.30 -27.19
N ASP A 688 -8.97 23.66 -27.14
CA ASP A 688 -7.95 22.92 -26.40
C ASP A 688 -8.21 22.96 -24.88
N LEU A 689 -8.70 24.09 -24.36
CA LEU A 689 -9.07 24.21 -22.95
C LEU A 689 -10.26 23.31 -22.59
N LEU A 690 -11.31 23.28 -23.41
CA LEU A 690 -12.45 22.40 -23.16
C LEU A 690 -12.04 20.93 -23.25
N ILE A 691 -11.24 20.56 -24.25
CA ILE A 691 -10.72 19.19 -24.37
C ILE A 691 -9.89 18.83 -23.14
N ALA A 692 -8.97 19.70 -22.70
CA ALA A 692 -8.17 19.47 -21.51
C ALA A 692 -9.04 19.25 -20.27
N LEU A 693 -10.03 20.11 -20.03
CA LEU A 693 -10.94 19.98 -18.89
C LEU A 693 -11.74 18.67 -18.91
N LEU A 694 -12.27 18.28 -20.08
CA LEU A 694 -13.08 17.06 -20.21
C LEU A 694 -12.23 15.78 -20.17
N CYS A 695 -10.98 15.82 -20.63
CA CYS A 695 -10.05 14.69 -20.49
C CYS A 695 -9.77 14.32 -19.03
N PHE A 696 -9.97 15.26 -18.09
CA PHE A 696 -9.78 15.03 -16.65
C PHE A 696 -11.10 14.98 -15.87
N ALA A 697 -12.26 15.08 -16.54
CA ALA A 697 -13.58 14.95 -15.93
C ALA A 697 -14.11 13.52 -16.01
N SER A 698 -14.89 13.09 -15.03
CA SER A 698 -15.62 11.83 -15.11
C SER A 698 -16.74 11.86 -16.16
N ASN A 699 -17.14 10.69 -16.65
CA ASN A 699 -18.28 10.56 -17.57
C ASN A 699 -19.55 11.21 -16.98
N GLU A 700 -19.80 11.05 -15.68
CA GLU A 700 -20.93 11.70 -14.98
C GLU A 700 -20.83 13.22 -15.05
N THR A 701 -19.64 13.79 -14.88
CA THR A 701 -19.42 15.25 -14.98
C THR A 701 -19.56 15.74 -16.41
N ILE A 702 -19.00 15.03 -17.39
CA ILE A 702 -19.13 15.33 -18.83
C ILE A 702 -20.60 15.27 -19.25
N ARG A 703 -21.32 14.23 -18.82
CA ARG A 703 -22.77 14.04 -19.05
C ARG A 703 -23.57 15.18 -18.45
N ARG A 704 -23.33 15.54 -17.19
CA ARG A 704 -23.98 16.69 -16.54
C ARG A 704 -23.69 18.01 -17.23
N ILE A 705 -22.48 18.21 -17.75
CA ILE A 705 -22.13 19.40 -18.53
C ILE A 705 -22.94 19.39 -19.84
N TYR A 706 -22.98 18.25 -20.52
CA TYR A 706 -23.69 18.11 -21.78
C TYR A 706 -25.20 18.36 -21.62
N GLU A 707 -25.88 17.60 -20.76
CA GLU A 707 -27.33 17.69 -20.55
C GLU A 707 -27.75 19.11 -20.10
N ARG A 708 -26.92 19.75 -19.25
CA ARG A 708 -27.27 21.06 -18.68
C ARG A 708 -26.99 22.24 -19.60
N PHE A 709 -25.91 22.19 -20.38
CA PHE A 709 -25.40 23.37 -21.10
C PHE A 709 -25.39 23.22 -22.62
N LEU A 710 -25.35 22.00 -23.17
CA LEU A 710 -25.03 21.75 -24.58
C LEU A 710 -26.14 21.02 -25.34
N GLU A 711 -26.87 20.11 -24.69
CA GLU A 711 -28.00 19.39 -25.29
C GLU A 711 -29.10 20.34 -25.81
N PRO A 712 -29.53 21.38 -25.06
CA PRO A 712 -30.58 22.28 -25.53
C PRO A 712 -30.21 23.11 -26.76
N THR A 713 -28.92 23.18 -27.10
CA THR A 713 -28.41 24.04 -28.17
C THR A 713 -28.10 23.27 -29.46
N GLY A 714 -28.26 21.94 -29.48
CA GLY A 714 -27.87 21.12 -30.64
C GLY A 714 -26.35 21.05 -30.86
N PHE A 715 -25.56 21.27 -29.81
CA PHE A 715 -24.11 21.49 -29.88
C PHE A 715 -23.33 20.41 -30.64
N LEU A 716 -23.63 19.12 -30.44
CA LEU A 716 -22.90 18.04 -31.11
C LEU A 716 -23.15 18.00 -32.62
N ALA A 717 -24.38 18.25 -33.06
CA ALA A 717 -24.72 18.32 -34.48
C ALA A 717 -23.99 19.50 -35.16
N ASP A 718 -23.88 20.62 -34.46
CA ASP A 718 -23.13 21.79 -34.93
C ASP A 718 -21.62 21.52 -35.01
N LEU A 719 -21.05 20.81 -34.04
CA LEU A 719 -19.64 20.39 -34.07
C LEU A 719 -19.36 19.39 -35.20
N GLU A 720 -20.26 18.43 -35.43
CA GLU A 720 -20.14 17.47 -36.54
C GLU A 720 -20.11 18.19 -37.90
N LEU A 721 -21.01 19.16 -38.11
CA LEU A 721 -21.04 19.99 -39.31
C LEU A 721 -19.73 20.80 -39.48
N GLN A 722 -19.22 21.37 -38.39
CA GLN A 722 -17.98 22.14 -38.37
C GLN A 722 -16.75 21.29 -38.67
N SER A 723 -16.71 20.05 -38.18
CA SER A 723 -15.60 19.12 -38.44
C SER A 723 -15.41 18.86 -39.94
N GLY A 724 -16.50 18.84 -40.72
CA GLY A 724 -16.46 18.66 -42.18
C GLY A 724 -15.98 19.88 -42.96
N GLN A 725 -15.88 21.05 -42.32
CA GLN A 725 -15.51 22.32 -42.94
C GLN A 725 -14.16 22.87 -42.44
N ALA A 726 -13.64 22.34 -41.33
CA ALA A 726 -12.41 22.80 -40.69
C ALA A 726 -11.14 22.20 -41.33
N PRO A 727 -9.98 22.87 -41.21
CA PRO A 727 -8.68 22.29 -41.57
C PRO A 727 -8.42 20.98 -40.80
N ASN A 728 -7.70 20.02 -41.41
CA ASN A 728 -7.51 18.67 -40.86
C ASN A 728 -7.10 18.63 -39.37
N LYS A 729 -6.21 19.53 -38.91
CA LYS A 729 -5.77 19.57 -37.51
C LYS A 729 -6.89 19.98 -36.55
N THR A 730 -7.67 20.99 -36.90
CA THR A 730 -8.82 21.46 -36.10
C THR A 730 -9.99 20.48 -36.17
N SER A 731 -10.22 19.88 -37.34
CA SER A 731 -11.23 18.83 -37.54
C SER A 731 -10.98 17.64 -36.60
N ASN A 732 -9.72 17.20 -36.45
CA ASN A 732 -9.36 16.12 -35.53
C ASN A 732 -9.66 16.45 -34.06
N LYS A 733 -9.41 17.69 -33.62
CA LYS A 733 -9.70 18.14 -32.26
C LYS A 733 -11.21 18.18 -31.99
N ILE A 734 -12.00 18.64 -32.97
CA ILE A 734 -13.47 18.62 -32.89
C ILE A 734 -13.99 17.18 -32.80
N TRP A 735 -13.43 16.24 -33.57
CA TRP A 735 -13.79 14.82 -33.49
C TRP A 735 -13.42 14.19 -32.14
N ALA A 736 -12.27 14.56 -31.55
CA ALA A 736 -11.90 14.12 -30.21
C ALA A 736 -12.93 14.60 -29.16
N LEU A 737 -13.35 15.87 -29.25
CA LEU A 737 -14.37 16.44 -28.37
C LEU A 737 -15.73 15.73 -28.53
N ILE A 738 -16.19 15.49 -29.76
CA ILE A 738 -17.42 14.73 -30.04
C ILE A 738 -17.34 13.32 -29.44
N THR A 739 -16.18 12.67 -29.55
CA THR A 739 -15.95 11.32 -29.03
C THR A 739 -16.04 11.30 -27.50
N LEU A 740 -15.48 12.29 -26.82
CA LEU A 740 -15.56 12.40 -25.35
C LEU A 740 -17.02 12.50 -24.87
N PHE A 741 -17.83 13.34 -25.52
CA PHE A 741 -19.26 13.45 -25.19
C PHE A 741 -20.03 12.17 -25.50
N ASN A 742 -19.84 11.59 -26.69
CA ASN A 742 -20.54 10.36 -27.07
C ASN A 742 -20.18 9.18 -26.15
N ASN A 743 -18.92 9.08 -25.72
CA ASN A 743 -18.52 8.05 -24.76
C ASN A 743 -19.13 8.26 -23.38
N ALA A 744 -19.28 9.51 -22.93
CA ALA A 744 -19.89 9.82 -21.64
C ALA A 744 -21.42 9.69 -21.63
N LEU A 745 -22.08 9.78 -22.79
CA LEU A 745 -23.53 9.66 -22.92
C LEU A 745 -24.01 8.21 -23.14
N ASN A 746 -23.15 7.36 -23.69
CA ASN A 746 -23.45 5.95 -23.95
C ASN A 746 -23.03 5.00 -22.82
N ASN A 747 -22.18 5.47 -21.90
CA ASN A 747 -21.84 4.82 -20.63
C ASN A 747 -22.56 5.51 -19.47
#